data_AF-A0AAE0BTK2-F1
#
_entry.id   AF-A0AAE0BTK2-F1
#
_cell.length_a   1.000
_cell.length_b   1.000
_cell.length_c   1.000
_cell.angle_alpha   90.00
_cell.angle_beta   90.00
_cell.angle_gamma   90.00
#
_symmetry.space_group_name_H-M   'P 1'
#
loop_
_entity.id
_entity.type
_entity.pdbx_description
1 polymer ?
#
loop_
_entity_poly.entity_id
_entity_poly.type
_entity_poly.pdbx_seq_one_letter_code
_entity_poly.pdbx_strand_id
1 'polypeptide(L)'
;MSAKVVSLNVKRGFFSVNAQRHSGAQGSLRVKVLRSNGKSTQSWGRATVVSTKCCGVLAVFDGTLGTEKPPSCKEDIVRTLCDRMGARGPDGQGYSTGTSEKWHWALGHQRLSIMDPTDAGNQPFVKPDVAVVANGEIYNFRALYDTLPEPVETQSDSDSEVLMHLYRAFGADFVPQLDGMFAFVLVDQEKGTFLAARDHVGIKPLYLGRSKGPNGGKLMFASELKCLVDVCDEIEEFPSGTYYTPETGYVKFYNPDFMAEDYTHNPEVTPKLLRDELEKAVVKRMMSDVEFGLFLSGGIDSCIVGTLMRPHVPSSKRLPSFCVGMKDSPDITAAREIAKTLGYDHSERIFTADEACSIIDKVIYHLETYNTELIRSSIPNYFLAEHASQQVKMCLTGEGSDELFGGYVYFSDAPNKQQFQGELNRIYGALGGVNLKRADRMTMAHGLEARVPFLDVKFTALAMSLDPENKMIGEGRYEREKAYLRKMFKGEIPEEILWRQKAMQCEGVGEGWVARLQRYCEARVSDEAMSLAAQRFPHDTPITKEEYYYRDIFESYYPSLDRFTFTWPGGCRAGGAPWENTRYTREGLINVADLSHGLQENSFKDSMSATKAASAAPAAFTSVSSNSVFSGKKQLHNSSLRTARSTMTKASTVALDLEADSLFPEPSPDQEAALSELLLSGGDDRTFLDPVTQRNSYHVGPFTLPGALVRSSCTCNPLTNLASAVAHNWYQRVSEANPEEFTQLMEDTVRGSIMRGLELPEGAGVVTAPSGTDVELVPVMIAKALFPEAKQVRVMVAAMNEIGKGVALAAGGQHSSNVAPLSDESILRGRHVEELLNKEDVSTSIKVTELDARDSEGRYVDHSETIAKEVAEARAVGEPTVVHTVYGTKTNKREPFPEGTGCGDAEASTFVVVDACQGRYSRAEIAELLDRGAVITITGSKAWSGPPFSGAILIPPMLMERLQRLTAEALWVPDMVHHYFTQDDFPASLPAFRARLPALQNRGLAMRWIAALAEFEAYLEAGGDSDQARVRVADWAEAVTTEIEQNHPQVRVFEVNDSIINIRVDSATGEPLAVPQLRNVYALLTQDITSMLSVVGATLTEQEAEAAQTVCLIGQPVKICEEFGIIRLALGCPDIRMLMEDMCTRPAVHIDSQILRKISLVAKYSVELGL
;
A
#
# COMPACT_ATOMS: atom_id res chain seq x y z
N MET A 1 -67.42 -6.07 -12.55
CA MET A 1 -67.53 -4.63 -12.89
C MET A 1 -66.17 -4.23 -13.48
N SER A 2 -65.97 -4.27 -14.79
CA SER A 2 -66.49 -3.36 -15.84
C SER A 2 -65.68 -2.06 -15.97
N ALA A 3 -64.68 -2.07 -16.85
CA ALA A 3 -64.15 -0.89 -17.52
C ALA A 3 -64.15 -1.15 -19.03
N LYS A 4 -64.70 -0.23 -19.82
CA LYS A 4 -64.87 -0.34 -21.28
C LYS A 4 -63.63 0.14 -22.04
N VAL A 5 -63.50 -0.34 -23.28
CA VAL A 5 -62.44 -0.02 -24.26
C VAL A 5 -62.83 1.18 -25.13
N VAL A 6 -61.88 2.09 -25.41
CA VAL A 6 -61.67 2.86 -26.66
C VAL A 6 -60.17 3.29 -26.66
N SER A 7 -59.20 2.61 -27.28
CA SER A 7 -58.87 2.46 -28.72
C SER A 7 -58.39 3.72 -29.46
N LEU A 8 -57.08 3.81 -29.75
CA LEU A 8 -56.52 4.56 -30.88
C LEU A 8 -55.39 3.74 -31.53
N ASN A 9 -55.34 3.75 -32.86
CA ASN A 9 -54.56 2.79 -33.66
C ASN A 9 -53.09 3.17 -33.81
N VAL A 10 -52.18 2.22 -33.60
CA VAL A 10 -50.84 2.22 -34.21
C VAL A 10 -50.59 0.89 -34.91
N LYS A 11 -50.50 0.90 -36.24
CA LYS A 11 -50.16 -0.27 -37.06
C LYS A 11 -48.63 -0.43 -37.16
N ARG A 12 -48.07 -1.46 -36.51
CA ARG A 12 -47.22 -2.52 -37.12
C ARG A 12 -46.34 -3.25 -36.09
N GLY A 13 -46.66 -4.53 -35.84
CA GLY A 13 -45.69 -5.60 -35.57
C GLY A 13 -45.02 -5.66 -34.18
N PHE A 14 -45.65 -6.35 -33.23
CA PHE A 14 -45.00 -6.87 -32.02
C PHE A 14 -44.73 -8.38 -32.15
N PHE A 15 -43.67 -8.86 -31.47
CA PHE A 15 -43.66 -10.19 -30.86
C PHE A 15 -43.84 -10.01 -29.33
N SER A 16 -44.64 -10.86 -28.70
CA SER A 16 -44.92 -10.84 -27.25
C SER A 16 -44.13 -11.92 -26.52
N VAL A 17 -43.76 -11.67 -25.26
CA VAL A 17 -43.27 -12.70 -24.34
C VAL A 17 -44.14 -12.71 -23.08
N ASN A 18 -44.75 -13.85 -22.77
CA ASN A 18 -45.41 -14.11 -21.48
C ASN A 18 -44.39 -14.66 -20.48
N ALA A 19 -44.47 -14.24 -19.22
CA ALA A 19 -43.66 -14.79 -18.13
C ALA A 19 -44.55 -15.46 -17.07
N GLN A 20 -44.25 -16.71 -16.74
CA GLN A 20 -44.66 -17.36 -15.49
C GLN A 20 -43.44 -17.56 -14.60
N ARG A 21 -43.57 -17.29 -13.30
CA ARG A 21 -42.51 -17.55 -12.31
C ARG A 21 -42.50 -19.03 -11.91
N HIS A 22 -41.31 -19.63 -11.90
CA HIS A 22 -41.00 -20.75 -11.01
C HIS A 22 -39.74 -20.44 -10.19
N SER A 23 -39.75 -20.92 -8.96
CA SER A 23 -38.68 -20.78 -7.97
C SER A 23 -37.61 -21.86 -8.15
N GLY A 24 -36.33 -21.46 -8.16
CA GLY A 24 -35.19 -22.37 -8.26
C GLY A 24 -33.93 -21.60 -8.70
N ALA A 25 -32.75 -22.02 -8.24
CA ALA A 25 -31.50 -21.30 -8.44
C ALA A 25 -31.01 -21.27 -9.90
N GLN A 26 -30.20 -20.26 -10.23
CA GLN A 26 -29.37 -20.08 -11.44
C GLN A 26 -30.04 -20.38 -12.80
N GLY A 27 -30.45 -19.33 -13.52
CA GLY A 27 -30.95 -19.44 -14.89
C GLY A 27 -30.35 -18.39 -15.83
N SER A 28 -29.60 -18.83 -16.85
CA SER A 28 -29.22 -17.99 -17.98
C SER A 28 -30.33 -17.99 -19.04
N LEU A 29 -30.69 -16.80 -19.55
CA LEU A 29 -31.75 -16.64 -20.56
C LEU A 29 -31.13 -16.60 -21.97
N ARG A 30 -31.41 -17.63 -22.79
CA ARG A 30 -31.02 -17.68 -24.21
C ARG A 30 -32.21 -17.32 -25.10
N VAL A 31 -32.04 -16.33 -25.97
CA VAL A 31 -33.03 -15.94 -27.00
C VAL A 31 -32.45 -16.17 -28.39
N LYS A 32 -33.25 -16.73 -29.30
CA LYS A 32 -32.84 -17.11 -30.66
C LYS A 32 -33.44 -16.13 -31.68
N VAL A 33 -32.61 -15.31 -32.33
CA VAL A 33 -33.03 -14.39 -33.39
C VAL A 33 -32.73 -15.01 -34.75
N LEU A 34 -33.74 -15.11 -35.62
CA LEU A 34 -33.60 -15.52 -37.02
C LEU A 34 -33.70 -14.28 -37.92
N ARG A 35 -32.77 -14.13 -38.86
CA ARG A 35 -32.95 -13.26 -40.04
C ARG A 35 -32.73 -14.05 -41.32
N SER A 36 -33.56 -13.77 -42.31
CA SER A 36 -33.57 -14.42 -43.62
C SER A 36 -32.50 -13.84 -44.55
N ASN A 37 -31.42 -14.59 -44.77
CA ASN A 37 -30.90 -14.96 -46.10
C ASN A 37 -29.67 -15.83 -45.94
N GLY A 38 -29.60 -16.93 -46.70
CA GLY A 38 -28.70 -18.04 -46.39
C GLY A 38 -27.22 -17.78 -46.73
N LYS A 39 -26.40 -17.66 -45.68
CA LYS A 39 -25.04 -18.24 -45.55
C LYS A 39 -24.60 -18.12 -44.08
N SER A 40 -23.97 -19.16 -43.54
CA SER A 40 -23.71 -19.29 -42.11
C SER A 40 -22.32 -18.79 -41.70
N THR A 41 -22.27 -17.80 -40.82
CA THR A 41 -21.12 -17.48 -39.97
C THR A 41 -21.61 -17.31 -38.53
N GLN A 42 -20.87 -17.86 -37.56
CA GLN A 42 -21.15 -17.63 -36.15
C GLN A 42 -20.51 -16.31 -35.71
N SER A 43 -21.30 -15.38 -35.21
CA SER A 43 -20.81 -14.23 -34.45
C SER A 43 -21.63 -14.05 -33.17
N TRP A 44 -20.95 -13.73 -32.08
CA TRP A 44 -21.56 -13.49 -30.78
C TRP A 44 -21.62 -11.97 -30.53
N GLY A 45 -22.81 -11.41 -30.44
CA GLY A 45 -23.02 -9.99 -30.14
C GLY A 45 -23.47 -9.79 -28.68
N ARG A 46 -22.83 -8.86 -27.96
CA ARG A 46 -23.35 -8.32 -26.70
C ARG A 46 -24.65 -7.55 -26.97
N ALA A 47 -25.66 -7.72 -26.12
CA ALA A 47 -26.83 -6.86 -26.12
C ALA A 47 -26.55 -5.61 -25.28
N THR A 48 -26.65 -4.43 -25.89
CA THR A 48 -26.42 -3.15 -25.22
C THR A 48 -27.60 -2.82 -24.30
N VAL A 49 -27.33 -2.57 -23.03
CA VAL A 49 -28.31 -1.96 -22.10
C VAL A 49 -28.45 -0.49 -22.50
N VAL A 50 -29.69 -0.03 -22.64
CA VAL A 50 -29.99 1.38 -22.97
C VAL A 50 -29.66 2.24 -21.76
N SER A 51 -28.59 3.04 -21.84
CA SER A 51 -28.21 3.99 -20.80
C SER A 51 -28.85 5.36 -21.03
N THR A 52 -29.15 6.03 -19.91
CA THR A 52 -29.43 7.46 -19.83
C THR A 52 -28.16 8.27 -20.19
N LYS A 53 -28.32 9.59 -20.29
CA LYS A 53 -27.41 10.54 -20.97
C LYS A 53 -26.95 11.68 -19.94
N CYS A 54 -26.02 12.66 -20.19
CA CYS A 54 -25.47 13.80 -19.31
C CYS A 54 -25.48 15.27 -19.92
N CYS A 55 -24.37 16.04 -20.15
CA CYS A 55 -24.38 17.39 -20.83
C CYS A 55 -23.25 17.69 -21.89
N GLY A 56 -23.53 18.12 -23.15
CA GLY A 56 -22.50 18.30 -24.22
C GLY A 56 -22.85 19.08 -25.52
N VAL A 57 -21.82 19.65 -26.17
CA VAL A 57 -21.91 20.59 -27.32
C VAL A 57 -21.30 20.04 -28.62
N LEU A 58 -21.97 20.29 -29.76
CA LEU A 58 -21.46 20.14 -31.13
C LEU A 58 -21.82 21.38 -31.96
N ALA A 59 -20.88 21.93 -32.72
CA ALA A 59 -21.14 22.95 -33.72
C ALA A 59 -20.43 22.61 -35.04
N VAL A 60 -21.05 22.97 -36.17
CA VAL A 60 -20.53 22.72 -37.53
C VAL A 60 -20.67 24.00 -38.35
N PHE A 61 -19.61 24.38 -39.05
CA PHE A 61 -19.58 25.48 -40.01
C PHE A 61 -19.02 24.97 -41.35
N ASP A 62 -19.80 25.16 -42.41
CA ASP A 62 -19.48 24.68 -43.76
C ASP A 62 -19.51 25.84 -44.76
N GLY A 63 -18.37 26.11 -45.40
CA GLY A 63 -18.20 27.22 -46.35
C GLY A 63 -18.71 26.93 -47.76
N THR A 64 -19.38 25.80 -47.99
CA THR A 64 -19.96 25.46 -49.31
C THR A 64 -21.26 26.21 -49.60
N LEU A 65 -21.14 27.50 -49.92
CA LEU A 65 -22.26 28.39 -50.23
C LEU A 65 -23.08 27.92 -51.46
N GLY A 66 -24.38 27.67 -51.26
CA GLY A 66 -25.31 27.26 -52.32
C GLY A 66 -26.78 27.30 -51.87
N THR A 67 -27.70 26.92 -52.76
CA THR A 67 -29.15 26.86 -52.44
C THR A 67 -29.56 25.58 -51.70
N GLU A 68 -28.78 24.51 -51.78
CA GLU A 68 -29.00 23.28 -51.04
C GLU A 68 -28.13 23.22 -49.78
N LYS A 69 -28.75 22.87 -48.65
CA LYS A 69 -28.07 22.75 -47.36
C LYS A 69 -27.09 21.56 -47.37
N PRO A 70 -25.80 21.77 -47.04
CA PRO A 70 -24.78 20.73 -47.14
C PRO A 70 -25.04 19.58 -46.15
N PRO A 71 -24.65 18.32 -46.48
CA PRO A 71 -24.91 17.15 -45.63
C PRO A 71 -24.40 17.28 -44.19
N SER A 72 -23.24 17.92 -44.02
CA SER A 72 -22.60 18.27 -42.74
C SER A 72 -23.52 19.02 -41.77
N CYS A 73 -24.37 19.91 -42.28
CA CYS A 73 -25.29 20.73 -41.49
C CYS A 73 -26.70 20.13 -41.38
N LYS A 74 -26.96 18.93 -41.95
CA LYS A 74 -28.28 18.29 -41.83
C LYS A 74 -28.50 17.75 -40.42
N GLU A 75 -29.71 17.93 -39.92
CA GLU A 75 -30.06 17.64 -38.51
C GLU A 75 -29.89 16.16 -38.17
N ASP A 76 -30.14 15.25 -39.11
CA ASP A 76 -29.93 13.81 -38.92
C ASP A 76 -28.46 13.43 -38.75
N ILE A 77 -27.54 14.09 -39.47
CA ILE A 77 -26.10 13.93 -39.30
C ILE A 77 -25.64 14.53 -37.97
N VAL A 78 -26.06 15.76 -37.67
CA VAL A 78 -25.73 16.47 -36.41
C VAL A 78 -26.22 15.68 -35.19
N ARG A 79 -27.45 15.14 -35.22
CA ARG A 79 -27.99 14.25 -34.20
C ARG A 79 -27.16 12.97 -34.05
N THR A 80 -26.82 12.32 -35.15
CA THR A 80 -26.01 11.07 -35.14
C THR A 80 -24.64 11.28 -34.49
N LEU A 81 -23.99 12.43 -34.71
CA LEU A 81 -22.75 12.79 -34.06
C LEU A 81 -22.97 13.13 -32.58
N CYS A 82 -23.99 13.94 -32.27
CA CYS A 82 -24.34 14.28 -30.89
C CYS A 82 -24.67 13.04 -30.05
N ASP A 83 -25.29 12.00 -30.62
CA ASP A 83 -25.63 10.77 -29.89
C ASP A 83 -24.40 9.95 -29.45
N ARG A 84 -23.19 10.24 -29.98
CA ARG A 84 -21.93 9.61 -29.51
C ARG A 84 -21.50 10.15 -28.16
N MET A 85 -21.56 11.46 -27.99
CA MET A 85 -21.59 12.10 -26.66
C MET A 85 -23.00 12.01 -26.05
N GLY A 86 -23.78 10.98 -26.43
CA GLY A 86 -25.11 10.72 -25.91
C GLY A 86 -25.07 10.45 -24.42
N ALA A 87 -24.05 9.77 -23.89
CA ALA A 87 -23.84 9.70 -22.43
C ALA A 87 -23.77 11.09 -21.77
N ARG A 88 -23.68 12.17 -22.55
CA ARG A 88 -23.87 13.59 -22.27
C ARG A 88 -25.19 14.33 -22.71
N GLY A 89 -26.42 13.75 -22.73
CA GLY A 89 -27.73 14.50 -22.69
C GLY A 89 -29.07 13.80 -22.30
N PRO A 90 -29.56 13.66 -21.02
CA PRO A 90 -30.73 12.82 -20.70
C PRO A 90 -32.04 13.56 -20.71
N ASP A 91 -32.01 14.79 -20.22
CA ASP A 91 -33.20 15.55 -19.97
C ASP A 91 -33.72 16.11 -21.31
N GLY A 92 -32.80 16.42 -22.23
CA GLY A 92 -33.16 16.88 -23.56
C GLY A 92 -32.06 16.77 -24.60
N GLN A 93 -32.47 16.94 -25.85
CA GLN A 93 -31.62 17.13 -27.02
C GLN A 93 -32.17 18.31 -27.81
N GLY A 94 -31.29 19.15 -28.35
CA GLY A 94 -31.68 20.31 -29.15
C GLY A 94 -30.79 20.48 -30.37
N TYR A 95 -31.39 20.86 -31.49
CA TYR A 95 -30.70 21.06 -32.77
C TYR A 95 -31.23 22.33 -33.43
N SER A 96 -30.32 23.18 -33.91
CA SER A 96 -30.65 24.37 -34.68
C SER A 96 -29.68 24.52 -35.84
N THR A 97 -30.15 25.05 -36.96
CA THR A 97 -29.35 25.16 -38.19
C THR A 97 -29.77 26.36 -39.00
N GLY A 98 -28.82 27.02 -39.64
CA GLY A 98 -29.10 28.18 -40.48
C GLY A 98 -28.01 28.43 -41.52
N THR A 99 -28.09 29.62 -42.14
CA THR A 99 -27.18 30.07 -43.18
C THR A 99 -26.91 31.54 -42.95
N SER A 100 -25.64 31.93 -42.92
CA SER A 100 -25.16 33.31 -42.95
C SER A 100 -24.49 33.61 -44.30
N GLU A 101 -23.99 34.83 -44.50
CA GLU A 101 -23.27 35.19 -45.74
C GLU A 101 -22.08 34.27 -46.05
N LYS A 102 -21.38 33.79 -45.01
CA LYS A 102 -20.12 33.02 -45.15
C LYS A 102 -20.26 31.52 -44.85
N TRP A 103 -21.29 31.11 -44.09
CA TRP A 103 -21.38 29.76 -43.54
C TRP A 103 -22.80 29.20 -43.57
N HIS A 104 -22.95 27.95 -44.02
CA HIS A 104 -24.00 27.10 -43.47
C HIS A 104 -23.56 26.64 -42.08
N TRP A 105 -24.45 26.68 -41.10
CA TRP A 105 -24.13 26.33 -39.72
C TRP A 105 -25.15 25.36 -39.13
N ALA A 106 -24.69 24.54 -38.19
CA ALA A 106 -25.52 23.70 -37.34
C ALA A 106 -24.97 23.66 -35.91
N LEU A 107 -25.86 23.81 -34.94
CA LEU A 107 -25.61 23.65 -33.51
C LEU A 107 -26.40 22.45 -33.01
N GLY A 108 -25.74 21.57 -32.27
CA GLY A 108 -26.33 20.43 -31.59
C GLY A 108 -25.97 20.46 -30.11
N HIS A 109 -26.96 20.17 -29.27
CA HIS A 109 -26.83 20.17 -27.82
C HIS A 109 -27.46 18.93 -27.22
N GLN A 110 -26.80 18.39 -26.22
CA GLN A 110 -27.22 17.27 -25.38
C GLN A 110 -27.31 17.84 -23.95
N ARG A 111 -28.47 17.77 -23.30
CA ARG A 111 -28.76 18.59 -22.10
C ARG A 111 -28.92 17.79 -20.80
N LEU A 112 -28.08 18.11 -19.81
CA LEU A 112 -28.33 17.94 -18.38
C LEU A 112 -28.93 19.24 -17.86
N SER A 113 -30.10 19.16 -17.25
CA SER A 113 -30.82 20.33 -16.77
C SER A 113 -30.54 20.54 -15.28
N ILE A 114 -29.66 21.51 -14.99
CA ILE A 114 -29.27 21.93 -13.62
C ILE A 114 -29.88 23.29 -13.30
N MET A 115 -29.59 24.31 -14.11
CA MET A 115 -30.22 25.63 -14.06
C MET A 115 -31.40 25.71 -15.05
N ASP A 116 -32.51 26.28 -14.59
CA ASP A 116 -33.81 26.32 -15.27
C ASP A 116 -34.22 24.97 -15.89
N PRO A 117 -34.66 23.98 -15.09
CA PRO A 117 -35.02 22.65 -15.58
C PRO A 117 -36.30 22.61 -16.42
N THR A 118 -36.87 23.76 -16.81
CA THR A 118 -37.99 23.83 -17.74
C THR A 118 -37.53 23.73 -19.20
N ASP A 119 -38.49 23.68 -20.13
CA ASP A 119 -38.20 23.73 -21.56
C ASP A 119 -37.60 25.06 -22.02
N ALA A 120 -37.68 26.13 -21.23
CA ALA A 120 -37.14 27.44 -21.56
C ALA A 120 -35.60 27.44 -21.58
N GLY A 121 -34.95 26.71 -20.67
CA GLY A 121 -33.50 26.53 -20.64
C GLY A 121 -32.96 25.54 -21.70
N ASN A 122 -33.78 25.04 -22.63
CA ASN A 122 -33.31 24.13 -23.67
C ASN A 122 -32.46 24.87 -24.71
N GLN A 123 -31.21 24.40 -24.87
CA GLN A 123 -30.29 24.90 -25.89
C GLN A 123 -30.37 24.08 -27.20
N PRO A 124 -30.03 24.63 -28.38
CA PRO A 124 -29.48 25.97 -28.63
C PRO A 124 -30.42 27.11 -28.30
N PHE A 125 -29.92 28.19 -27.68
CA PHE A 125 -30.64 29.46 -27.65
C PHE A 125 -30.53 30.11 -29.03
N VAL A 126 -31.66 30.51 -29.63
CA VAL A 126 -31.69 31.01 -31.02
C VAL A 126 -32.54 32.28 -31.10
N LYS A 127 -31.95 33.32 -31.67
CA LYS A 127 -32.62 34.57 -32.09
C LYS A 127 -32.30 34.82 -33.58
N PRO A 128 -32.94 35.80 -34.24
CA PRO A 128 -32.73 36.04 -35.68
C PRO A 128 -31.29 36.41 -36.07
N ASP A 129 -30.57 37.04 -35.15
CA ASP A 129 -29.21 37.58 -35.28
C ASP A 129 -28.14 36.66 -34.69
N VAL A 130 -28.40 36.06 -33.52
CA VAL A 130 -27.41 35.27 -32.75
C VAL A 130 -27.99 33.95 -32.28
N ALA A 131 -27.17 32.89 -32.28
CA ALA A 131 -27.49 31.59 -31.69
C ALA A 131 -26.31 31.05 -30.86
N VAL A 132 -26.55 30.34 -29.75
CA VAL A 132 -25.49 29.83 -28.87
C VAL A 132 -25.80 28.43 -28.29
N VAL A 133 -24.74 27.65 -28.09
CA VAL A 133 -24.71 26.39 -27.31
C VAL A 133 -23.53 26.39 -26.35
N ALA A 134 -23.74 25.93 -25.12
CA ALA A 134 -22.78 25.92 -24.04
C ALA A 134 -22.89 24.64 -23.19
N ASN A 135 -21.75 24.07 -22.81
CA ASN A 135 -21.62 23.05 -21.77
C ASN A 135 -20.82 23.68 -20.63
N GLY A 136 -21.48 23.92 -19.50
CA GLY A 136 -20.87 24.67 -18.41
C GLY A 136 -21.87 25.32 -17.48
N GLU A 137 -21.32 26.12 -16.58
CA GLU A 137 -22.00 26.91 -15.56
C GLU A 137 -21.31 28.27 -15.43
N ILE A 138 -22.07 29.35 -15.60
CA ILE A 138 -21.61 30.73 -15.48
C ILE A 138 -22.10 31.29 -14.13
N TYR A 139 -21.30 31.11 -13.09
CA TYR A 139 -21.72 31.40 -11.72
C TYR A 139 -22.03 32.88 -11.43
N ASN A 140 -21.54 33.81 -12.27
CA ASN A 140 -21.84 35.24 -12.17
C ASN A 140 -22.92 35.75 -13.14
N PHE A 141 -23.67 34.87 -13.83
CA PHE A 141 -24.61 35.26 -14.89
C PHE A 141 -25.60 36.37 -14.49
N ARG A 142 -26.14 36.32 -13.27
CA ARG A 142 -27.07 37.35 -12.74
C ARG A 142 -26.42 38.73 -12.64
N ALA A 143 -25.18 38.80 -12.17
CA ALA A 143 -24.42 40.06 -12.10
C ALA A 143 -23.94 40.55 -13.48
N LEU A 144 -23.84 39.66 -14.48
CA LEU A 144 -23.51 40.01 -15.86
C LEU A 144 -24.71 40.62 -16.62
N TYR A 145 -25.96 40.37 -16.21
CA TYR A 145 -27.10 41.11 -16.74
C TYR A 145 -27.07 42.60 -16.30
N ASP A 146 -26.58 42.89 -15.09
CA ASP A 146 -26.44 44.25 -14.57
C ASP A 146 -25.35 45.10 -15.29
N THR A 147 -24.45 44.46 -16.06
CA THR A 147 -23.41 45.18 -16.83
C THR A 147 -23.87 45.59 -18.23
N LEU A 148 -25.03 45.10 -18.70
CA LEU A 148 -25.53 45.38 -20.04
C LEU A 148 -25.93 46.88 -20.19
N PRO A 149 -25.68 47.51 -21.36
CA PRO A 149 -26.03 48.92 -21.58
C PRO A 149 -27.52 49.24 -21.46
N GLU A 150 -28.39 48.27 -21.76
CA GLU A 150 -29.84 48.36 -21.65
C GLU A 150 -30.39 47.07 -21.02
N PRO A 151 -31.44 47.13 -20.18
CA PRO A 151 -32.10 45.95 -19.63
C PRO A 151 -32.66 45.05 -20.75
N VAL A 152 -32.43 43.75 -20.63
CA VAL A 152 -32.89 42.74 -21.59
C VAL A 152 -33.98 41.85 -21.00
N GLU A 153 -34.95 41.46 -21.83
CA GLU A 153 -35.95 40.44 -21.47
C GLU A 153 -35.34 39.05 -21.70
N THR A 154 -35.17 38.28 -20.61
CA THR A 154 -34.69 36.89 -20.67
C THR A 154 -35.83 35.93 -20.99
N GLN A 155 -35.54 34.82 -21.66
CA GLN A 155 -36.51 33.78 -21.98
C GLN A 155 -36.48 32.61 -20.99
N SER A 156 -35.38 32.46 -20.27
CA SER A 156 -35.07 31.42 -19.28
C SER A 156 -34.43 32.04 -18.02
N ASP A 157 -34.24 31.23 -16.97
CA ASP A 157 -33.28 31.52 -15.87
C ASP A 157 -32.03 30.62 -16.01
N SER A 158 -31.73 30.17 -17.23
CA SER A 158 -30.48 29.46 -17.52
C SER A 158 -29.33 30.46 -17.55
N ASP A 159 -28.29 30.13 -16.80
CA ASP A 159 -27.01 30.82 -16.76
C ASP A 159 -26.41 31.08 -18.15
N SER A 160 -26.61 30.14 -19.08
CA SER A 160 -26.05 30.15 -20.43
C SER A 160 -26.75 31.11 -21.41
N GLU A 161 -27.96 31.61 -21.11
CA GLU A 161 -28.64 32.60 -21.98
C GLU A 161 -27.86 33.92 -22.03
N VAL A 162 -27.20 34.31 -20.93
CA VAL A 162 -26.48 35.58 -20.79
C VAL A 162 -25.41 35.78 -21.86
N LEU A 163 -24.79 34.70 -22.35
CA LEU A 163 -23.75 34.68 -23.38
C LEU A 163 -24.16 35.43 -24.64
N MET A 164 -25.40 35.22 -25.09
CA MET A 164 -25.93 35.87 -26.29
C MET A 164 -26.14 37.37 -26.09
N HIS A 165 -26.57 37.79 -24.91
CA HIS A 165 -26.79 39.21 -24.61
C HIS A 165 -25.47 39.97 -24.42
N LEU A 166 -24.50 39.35 -23.76
CA LEU A 166 -23.14 39.89 -23.64
C LEU A 166 -22.44 40.00 -25.00
N TYR A 167 -22.60 39.01 -25.89
CA TYR A 167 -22.05 39.09 -27.25
C TYR A 167 -22.64 40.27 -28.05
N ARG A 168 -23.95 40.53 -27.94
CA ARG A 168 -24.56 41.71 -28.58
C ARG A 168 -23.98 43.03 -28.06
N ALA A 169 -23.74 43.13 -26.76
CA ALA A 169 -23.24 44.35 -26.12
C ALA A 169 -21.74 44.59 -26.33
N PHE A 170 -20.93 43.52 -26.32
CA PHE A 170 -19.46 43.60 -26.19
C PHE A 170 -18.68 42.78 -27.22
N GLY A 171 -19.33 42.11 -28.17
CA GLY A 171 -18.64 41.24 -29.14
C GLY A 171 -17.94 40.07 -28.46
N ALA A 172 -16.63 39.91 -28.65
CA ALA A 172 -15.84 38.89 -27.95
C ALA A 172 -15.31 39.36 -26.58
N ASP A 173 -15.37 40.66 -26.27
CA ASP A 173 -14.69 41.26 -25.13
C ASP A 173 -15.38 40.98 -23.77
N PHE A 174 -16.50 40.23 -23.77
CA PHE A 174 -17.14 39.74 -22.55
C PHE A 174 -16.53 38.45 -22.02
N VAL A 175 -15.83 37.65 -22.83
CA VAL A 175 -15.31 36.34 -22.40
C VAL A 175 -14.41 36.43 -21.14
N PRO A 176 -13.53 37.44 -20.98
CA PRO A 176 -12.74 37.60 -19.75
C PRO A 176 -13.57 37.93 -18.50
N GLN A 177 -14.85 38.31 -18.65
CA GLN A 177 -15.75 38.68 -17.55
C GLN A 177 -16.52 37.48 -16.98
N LEU A 178 -16.43 36.31 -17.62
CA LEU A 178 -17.12 35.09 -17.21
C LEU A 178 -16.43 34.44 -16.00
N ASP A 179 -17.17 34.23 -14.92
CA ASP A 179 -16.73 33.52 -13.72
C ASP A 179 -17.46 32.17 -13.67
N GLY A 180 -16.83 31.14 -14.23
CA GLY A 180 -17.51 29.89 -14.55
C GLY A 180 -16.58 28.76 -14.95
N MET A 181 -17.18 27.63 -15.31
CA MET A 181 -16.55 26.54 -16.05
C MET A 181 -17.36 26.34 -17.32
N PHE A 182 -16.76 26.45 -18.50
CA PHE A 182 -17.54 26.56 -19.74
C PHE A 182 -16.76 26.16 -20.98
N ALA A 183 -17.49 25.56 -21.92
CA ALA A 183 -17.13 25.41 -23.31
C ALA A 183 -18.36 25.78 -24.14
N PHE A 184 -18.29 26.85 -24.93
CA PHE A 184 -19.43 27.31 -25.74
C PHE A 184 -19.05 27.69 -27.16
N VAL A 185 -20.06 27.66 -28.04
CA VAL A 185 -19.98 28.13 -29.43
C VAL A 185 -21.20 28.98 -29.75
N LEU A 186 -20.96 30.18 -30.27
CA LEU A 186 -21.95 31.19 -30.62
C LEU A 186 -21.80 31.54 -32.11
N VAL A 187 -22.92 31.70 -32.82
CA VAL A 187 -22.99 32.14 -34.22
C VAL A 187 -23.55 33.55 -34.29
N ASP A 188 -22.86 34.43 -35.01
CA ASP A 188 -23.39 35.73 -35.46
C ASP A 188 -23.81 35.60 -36.93
N GLN A 189 -25.12 35.61 -37.14
CA GLN A 189 -25.74 35.42 -38.44
C GLN A 189 -25.66 36.67 -39.32
N GLU A 190 -25.65 37.86 -38.71
CA GLU A 190 -25.59 39.15 -39.43
C GLU A 190 -24.18 39.44 -39.97
N LYS A 191 -23.14 39.21 -39.16
CA LYS A 191 -21.72 39.38 -39.57
C LYS A 191 -21.14 38.15 -40.28
N GLY A 192 -21.88 37.04 -40.30
CA GLY A 192 -21.45 35.76 -40.85
C GLY A 192 -20.17 35.24 -40.19
N THR A 193 -20.12 35.26 -38.87
CA THR A 193 -18.97 34.80 -38.08
C THR A 193 -19.42 33.97 -36.87
N PHE A 194 -18.47 33.48 -36.08
CA PHE A 194 -18.74 32.72 -34.87
C PHE A 194 -17.66 32.96 -33.81
N LEU A 195 -18.02 32.70 -32.56
CA LEU A 195 -17.16 32.78 -31.39
C LEU A 195 -17.21 31.43 -30.65
N ALA A 196 -16.07 30.80 -30.45
CA ALA A 196 -15.93 29.66 -29.54
C ALA A 196 -15.05 30.04 -28.35
N ALA A 197 -15.31 29.52 -27.15
CA ALA A 197 -14.48 29.79 -25.98
C ALA A 197 -14.45 28.63 -24.99
N ARG A 198 -13.35 28.53 -24.23
CA ARG A 198 -13.13 27.53 -23.16
C ARG A 198 -12.60 28.21 -21.90
N ASP A 199 -13.04 27.75 -20.74
CA ASP A 199 -12.68 28.32 -19.43
C ASP A 199 -11.17 28.33 -19.12
N HIS A 200 -10.81 29.08 -18.08
CA HIS A 200 -9.46 29.49 -17.69
C HIS A 200 -8.44 28.35 -17.53
N VAL A 201 -8.88 27.15 -17.16
CA VAL A 201 -8.00 25.98 -16.91
C VAL A 201 -8.46 24.72 -17.66
N GLY A 202 -9.55 24.81 -18.43
CA GLY A 202 -10.06 23.75 -19.29
C GLY A 202 -10.90 22.71 -18.56
N ILE A 203 -11.61 23.12 -17.51
CA ILE A 203 -12.54 22.30 -16.70
C ILE A 203 -13.57 21.63 -17.61
N LYS A 204 -14.18 22.40 -18.52
CA LYS A 204 -15.05 21.87 -19.56
C LYS A 204 -14.25 21.63 -20.85
N PRO A 205 -14.51 20.52 -21.57
CA PRO A 205 -13.74 20.16 -22.74
C PRO A 205 -14.27 20.80 -24.03
N LEU A 206 -13.34 21.08 -24.95
CA LEU A 206 -13.67 21.49 -26.32
C LEU A 206 -12.53 21.08 -27.27
N TYR A 207 -12.88 20.61 -28.46
CA TYR A 207 -11.97 20.24 -29.54
C TYR A 207 -12.40 20.95 -30.83
N LEU A 208 -11.44 21.30 -31.68
CA LEU A 208 -11.66 21.84 -33.02
C LEU A 208 -11.19 20.84 -34.08
N GLY A 209 -12.15 20.30 -34.84
CA GLY A 209 -11.93 19.49 -36.02
C GLY A 209 -12.03 20.32 -37.31
N ARG A 210 -11.19 19.99 -38.29
CA ARG A 210 -11.20 20.54 -39.64
C ARG A 210 -11.31 19.41 -40.66
N SER A 211 -12.13 19.61 -41.70
CA SER A 211 -12.19 18.66 -42.83
C SER A 211 -11.83 19.34 -44.15
N LYS A 212 -11.08 18.63 -44.99
CA LYS A 212 -10.62 19.06 -46.30
C LYS A 212 -11.77 19.02 -47.31
N GLY A 213 -11.96 20.12 -48.02
CA GLY A 213 -13.00 20.25 -49.04
C GLY A 213 -12.81 21.48 -49.92
N PRO A 214 -13.53 21.57 -51.04
CA PRO A 214 -13.54 22.77 -51.87
C PRO A 214 -14.00 23.98 -51.05
N ASN A 215 -13.41 25.16 -51.33
CA ASN A 215 -13.73 26.46 -50.72
C ASN A 215 -13.39 26.62 -49.21
N GLY A 216 -12.35 25.95 -48.72
CA GLY A 216 -11.80 26.20 -47.37
C GLY A 216 -12.18 25.17 -46.31
N GLY A 217 -12.96 24.15 -46.70
CA GLY A 217 -13.27 23.02 -45.82
C GLY A 217 -14.40 23.28 -44.82
N LYS A 218 -14.43 22.45 -43.77
CA LYS A 218 -15.44 22.50 -42.70
C LYS A 218 -14.74 22.68 -41.36
N LEU A 219 -15.34 23.46 -40.47
CA LEU A 219 -14.91 23.61 -39.08
C LEU A 219 -15.95 22.97 -38.16
N MET A 220 -15.51 22.17 -37.20
CA MET A 220 -16.38 21.46 -36.27
C MET A 220 -15.87 21.61 -34.84
N PHE A 221 -16.72 22.02 -33.92
CA PHE A 221 -16.39 22.10 -32.50
C PHE A 221 -17.16 21.03 -31.74
N ALA A 222 -16.51 20.28 -30.86
CA ALA A 222 -17.20 19.26 -30.04
C ALA A 222 -16.62 19.16 -28.63
N SER A 223 -17.44 18.81 -27.65
CA SER A 223 -16.97 18.52 -26.29
C SER A 223 -16.09 17.26 -26.20
N GLU A 224 -16.16 16.34 -27.15
CA GLU A 224 -15.50 15.03 -27.07
C GLU A 224 -14.97 14.55 -28.45
N LEU A 225 -13.78 13.95 -28.46
CA LEU A 225 -13.10 13.46 -29.67
C LEU A 225 -13.93 12.44 -30.47
N LYS A 226 -14.76 11.63 -29.78
CA LYS A 226 -15.70 10.68 -30.41
C LYS A 226 -16.67 11.32 -31.40
N CYS A 227 -16.90 12.63 -31.34
CA CYS A 227 -17.75 13.35 -32.29
C CYS A 227 -17.01 13.78 -33.57
N LEU A 228 -15.68 13.70 -33.60
CA LEU A 228 -14.81 14.25 -34.66
C LEU A 228 -13.95 13.19 -35.39
N VAL A 229 -13.58 12.12 -34.69
CA VAL A 229 -12.57 11.11 -35.09
C VAL A 229 -12.64 10.58 -36.53
N ASP A 230 -13.84 10.36 -37.07
CA ASP A 230 -14.09 9.78 -38.41
C ASP A 230 -14.73 10.77 -39.40
N VAL A 231 -14.86 12.05 -39.02
CA VAL A 231 -15.51 13.11 -39.82
C VAL A 231 -14.61 14.33 -40.04
N CYS A 232 -13.44 14.40 -39.40
CA CYS A 232 -12.45 15.45 -39.57
C CYS A 232 -11.10 14.88 -40.00
N ASP A 233 -10.43 15.57 -40.92
CA ASP A 233 -9.10 15.22 -41.42
C ASP A 233 -7.99 15.65 -40.45
N GLU A 234 -8.22 16.76 -39.75
CA GLU A 234 -7.32 17.35 -38.76
C GLU A 234 -8.14 17.67 -37.51
N ILE A 235 -7.58 17.42 -36.33
CA ILE A 235 -8.20 17.73 -35.04
C ILE A 235 -7.12 18.35 -34.16
N GLU A 236 -7.51 19.34 -33.36
CA GLU A 236 -6.74 19.94 -32.27
C GLU A 236 -7.60 20.08 -31.01
N GLU A 237 -6.94 20.17 -29.85
CA GLU A 237 -7.61 20.49 -28.59
C GLU A 237 -7.76 22.01 -28.49
N PHE A 238 -8.95 22.47 -28.10
CA PHE A 238 -9.20 23.90 -27.95
C PHE A 238 -8.48 24.39 -26.68
N PRO A 239 -7.54 25.35 -26.76
CA PRO A 239 -6.73 25.72 -25.60
C PRO A 239 -7.54 26.37 -24.48
N SER A 240 -7.23 26.02 -23.22
CA SER A 240 -7.84 26.64 -22.04
C SER A 240 -7.49 28.12 -21.91
N GLY A 241 -8.41 28.90 -21.36
CA GLY A 241 -8.24 30.35 -21.19
C GLY A 241 -8.21 31.13 -22.49
N THR A 242 -8.80 30.58 -23.56
CA THR A 242 -8.86 31.22 -24.88
C THR A 242 -10.28 31.33 -25.43
N TYR A 243 -10.47 32.30 -26.32
CA TYR A 243 -11.56 32.30 -27.28
C TYR A 243 -11.01 32.29 -28.71
N TYR A 244 -11.86 31.96 -29.67
CA TYR A 244 -11.53 31.86 -31.09
C TYR A 244 -12.62 32.50 -31.94
N THR A 245 -12.22 33.34 -32.91
CA THR A 245 -13.06 33.70 -34.07
C THR A 245 -12.27 33.47 -35.36
N PRO A 246 -12.94 33.31 -36.52
CA PRO A 246 -12.28 33.26 -37.83
C PRO A 246 -11.36 34.45 -38.13
N GLU A 247 -11.66 35.63 -37.59
CA GLU A 247 -10.93 36.88 -37.84
C GLU A 247 -9.68 37.03 -36.97
N THR A 248 -9.75 36.63 -35.69
CA THR A 248 -8.63 36.80 -34.74
C THR A 248 -7.78 35.55 -34.55
N GLY A 249 -8.30 34.38 -34.91
CA GLY A 249 -7.76 33.11 -34.41
C GLY A 249 -7.92 33.00 -32.88
N TYR A 250 -7.03 32.22 -32.25
CA TYR A 250 -7.02 32.07 -30.79
C TYR A 250 -6.52 33.33 -30.08
N VAL A 251 -7.33 33.85 -29.16
CA VAL A 251 -6.98 34.94 -28.24
C VAL A 251 -7.01 34.42 -26.81
N LYS A 252 -5.87 34.53 -26.12
CA LYS A 252 -5.74 34.11 -24.71
C LYS A 252 -6.25 35.22 -23.81
N PHE A 253 -7.40 35.00 -23.16
CA PHE A 253 -8.01 35.94 -22.22
C PHE A 253 -7.55 35.71 -20.78
N TYR A 254 -7.14 34.49 -20.43
CA TYR A 254 -6.64 34.15 -19.10
C TYR A 254 -5.15 33.87 -19.13
N ASN A 255 -4.34 34.78 -18.59
CA ASN A 255 -2.91 34.62 -18.44
C ASN A 255 -2.46 35.23 -17.09
N PRO A 256 -2.63 34.50 -15.98
CA PRO A 256 -2.43 35.04 -14.64
C PRO A 256 -0.94 35.24 -14.33
N ASP A 257 -0.64 36.32 -13.61
CA ASP A 257 0.74 36.75 -13.34
C ASP A 257 1.59 35.69 -12.60
N PHE A 258 0.96 34.86 -11.76
CA PHE A 258 1.63 33.79 -11.01
C PHE A 258 2.30 32.72 -11.89
N MET A 259 1.99 32.68 -13.18
CA MET A 259 2.62 31.79 -14.16
C MET A 259 3.98 32.31 -14.67
N ALA A 260 4.37 33.54 -14.34
CA ALA A 260 5.68 34.09 -14.69
C ALA A 260 6.79 33.57 -13.75
N GLU A 261 7.99 33.35 -14.29
CA GLU A 261 9.14 32.86 -13.50
C GLU A 261 9.64 33.87 -12.45
N ASP A 262 9.45 35.17 -12.71
CA ASP A 262 9.84 36.29 -11.84
C ASP A 262 8.69 36.84 -10.98
N TYR A 263 7.59 36.07 -10.85
CA TYR A 263 6.42 36.51 -10.09
C TYR A 263 6.74 36.80 -8.61
N THR A 264 6.34 37.99 -8.16
CA THR A 264 6.49 38.41 -6.77
C THR A 264 5.27 38.01 -5.97
N HIS A 265 5.44 37.01 -5.10
CA HIS A 265 4.40 36.51 -4.19
C HIS A 265 3.89 37.59 -3.22
N ASN A 266 2.61 37.50 -2.87
CA ASN A 266 1.92 38.47 -2.04
C ASN A 266 2.11 38.13 -0.53
N PRO A 267 2.80 38.98 0.26
CA PRO A 267 3.02 38.74 1.68
C PRO A 267 1.77 38.97 2.55
N GLU A 268 0.69 39.56 2.01
CA GLU A 268 -0.55 39.85 2.74
C GLU A 268 -1.54 38.68 2.75
N VAL A 269 -1.21 37.55 2.10
CA VAL A 269 -2.08 36.35 2.07
C VAL A 269 -2.10 35.69 3.44
N THR A 270 -3.24 35.81 4.14
CA THR A 270 -3.45 35.21 5.45
C THR A 270 -4.29 33.92 5.38
N PRO A 271 -4.17 33.00 6.35
CA PRO A 271 -5.00 31.81 6.43
C PRO A 271 -6.51 32.12 6.44
N LYS A 272 -6.90 33.20 7.13
CA LYS A 272 -8.30 33.66 7.14
C LYS A 272 -8.77 34.08 5.76
N LEU A 273 -7.99 34.91 5.04
CA LEU A 273 -8.37 35.39 3.71
C LEU A 273 -8.53 34.23 2.71
N LEU A 274 -7.65 33.22 2.78
CA LEU A 274 -7.76 32.00 1.97
C LEU A 274 -9.00 31.17 2.34
N ARG A 275 -9.29 30.95 3.63
CA ARG A 275 -10.51 30.25 4.09
C ARG A 275 -11.77 30.98 3.63
N ASP A 276 -11.83 32.30 3.82
CA ASP A 276 -12.98 33.15 3.46
C ASP A 276 -13.23 33.15 1.92
N GLU A 277 -12.18 33.14 1.09
CA GLU A 277 -12.34 33.09 -0.37
C GLU A 277 -12.68 31.67 -0.87
N LEU A 278 -12.14 30.61 -0.24
CA LEU A 278 -12.55 29.23 -0.54
C LEU A 278 -14.02 28.98 -0.18
N GLU A 279 -14.49 29.54 0.94
CA GLU A 279 -15.90 29.46 1.34
C GLU A 279 -16.81 30.12 0.30
N LYS A 280 -16.45 31.32 -0.21
CA LYS A 280 -17.16 31.96 -1.33
C LYS A 280 -17.13 31.10 -2.59
N ALA A 281 -16.00 30.47 -2.91
CA ALA A 281 -15.86 29.59 -4.08
C ALA A 281 -16.75 28.34 -3.98
N VAL A 282 -16.91 27.77 -2.77
CA VAL A 282 -17.84 26.67 -2.48
C VAL A 282 -19.28 27.14 -2.61
N VAL A 283 -19.68 28.21 -1.90
CA VAL A 283 -21.06 28.74 -1.90
C VAL A 283 -21.51 29.11 -3.32
N LYS A 284 -20.66 29.77 -4.09
CA LYS A 284 -20.92 30.13 -5.50
C LYS A 284 -21.22 28.89 -6.37
N ARG A 285 -20.59 27.75 -6.09
CA ARG A 285 -20.80 26.49 -6.83
C ARG A 285 -22.00 25.67 -6.34
N MET A 286 -22.68 26.09 -5.26
CA MET A 286 -23.95 25.47 -4.82
C MET A 286 -25.17 25.95 -5.64
N MET A 287 -24.98 26.86 -6.60
CA MET A 287 -26.00 27.37 -7.53
C MET A 287 -26.65 26.22 -8.34
N SER A 288 -27.87 25.82 -7.99
CA SER A 288 -28.55 24.68 -8.62
C SER A 288 -30.06 24.74 -8.35
N ASP A 289 -30.89 24.51 -9.37
CA ASP A 289 -32.35 24.32 -9.22
C ASP A 289 -32.74 22.84 -8.98
N VAL A 290 -31.76 21.94 -9.00
CA VAL A 290 -31.91 20.48 -8.78
C VAL A 290 -31.11 20.01 -7.56
N GLU A 291 -31.40 18.79 -7.08
CA GLU A 291 -30.64 18.21 -5.96
C GLU A 291 -29.16 17.97 -6.34
N PHE A 292 -28.28 18.36 -5.42
CA PHE A 292 -26.83 18.24 -5.53
C PHE A 292 -26.24 17.53 -4.30
N GLY A 293 -25.02 17.00 -4.45
CA GLY A 293 -24.31 16.28 -3.40
C GLY A 293 -22.82 16.61 -3.31
N LEU A 294 -22.10 15.74 -2.60
CA LEU A 294 -20.66 15.85 -2.36
C LEU A 294 -19.96 14.52 -2.68
N PHE A 295 -18.86 14.56 -3.42
CA PHE A 295 -17.89 13.48 -3.41
C PHE A 295 -17.03 13.58 -2.15
N LEU A 296 -17.09 12.56 -1.29
CA LEU A 296 -16.50 12.56 0.04
C LEU A 296 -15.68 11.27 0.24
N SER A 297 -14.37 11.35 0.03
CA SER A 297 -13.45 10.20 0.09
C SER A 297 -12.83 9.98 1.47
N GLY A 298 -13.10 10.85 2.45
CA GLY A 298 -12.33 10.91 3.69
C GLY A 298 -10.92 11.51 3.53
N GLY A 299 -10.51 11.83 2.29
CA GLY A 299 -9.34 12.67 2.03
C GLY A 299 -9.63 14.14 2.33
N ILE A 300 -8.59 14.86 2.81
CA ILE A 300 -8.71 16.21 3.37
C ILE A 300 -9.45 17.20 2.46
N ASP A 301 -9.21 17.17 1.16
CA ASP A 301 -9.76 18.16 0.21
C ASP A 301 -11.29 18.07 0.13
N SER A 302 -11.82 16.85 0.06
CA SER A 302 -13.25 16.57 0.09
C SER A 302 -13.88 16.90 1.45
N CYS A 303 -13.14 16.68 2.54
CA CYS A 303 -13.58 17.02 3.89
C CYS A 303 -13.66 18.53 4.09
N ILE A 304 -12.73 19.31 3.52
CA ILE A 304 -12.74 20.77 3.53
C ILE A 304 -13.96 21.31 2.75
N VAL A 305 -14.21 20.82 1.54
CA VAL A 305 -15.40 21.22 0.76
C VAL A 305 -16.68 20.86 1.51
N GLY A 306 -16.76 19.69 2.14
CA GLY A 306 -17.90 19.30 2.98
C GLY A 306 -18.07 20.19 4.23
N THR A 307 -16.97 20.53 4.90
CA THR A 307 -16.99 21.39 6.09
C THR A 307 -17.46 22.80 5.73
N LEU A 308 -16.97 23.37 4.64
CA LEU A 308 -17.37 24.69 4.14
C LEU A 308 -18.80 24.69 3.57
N MET A 309 -19.25 23.61 2.93
CA MET A 309 -20.60 23.53 2.35
C MET A 309 -21.70 23.36 3.41
N ARG A 310 -21.41 22.61 4.50
CA ARG A 310 -22.44 22.20 5.46
C ARG A 310 -23.22 23.35 6.11
N PRO A 311 -22.62 24.48 6.53
CA PRO A 311 -23.34 25.60 7.16
C PRO A 311 -24.36 26.29 6.24
N HIS A 312 -24.13 26.24 4.92
CA HIS A 312 -24.97 26.92 3.92
C HIS A 312 -26.18 26.09 3.46
N VAL A 313 -26.34 24.87 4.00
CA VAL A 313 -27.50 24.01 3.76
C VAL A 313 -28.33 23.87 5.05
N PRO A 314 -29.60 24.31 5.08
CA PRO A 314 -30.46 24.19 6.27
C PRO A 314 -30.51 22.75 6.77
N SER A 315 -30.44 22.54 8.10
CA SER A 315 -30.42 21.19 8.70
C SER A 315 -31.65 20.33 8.40
N SER A 316 -32.75 20.95 7.93
CA SER A 316 -33.96 20.27 7.46
C SER A 316 -33.89 19.76 6.02
N LYS A 317 -32.89 20.19 5.22
CA LYS A 317 -32.65 19.66 3.88
C LYS A 317 -31.68 18.49 3.95
N ARG A 318 -32.04 17.41 3.24
CA ARG A 318 -31.14 16.29 2.94
C ARG A 318 -29.93 16.80 2.17
N LEU A 319 -28.74 16.32 2.52
CA LEU A 319 -27.50 16.65 1.84
C LEU A 319 -26.71 15.35 1.60
N PRO A 320 -26.81 14.74 0.41
CA PRO A 320 -26.19 13.46 0.14
C PRO A 320 -24.69 13.59 -0.08
N SER A 321 -23.93 12.61 0.41
CA SER A 321 -22.50 12.46 0.09
C SER A 321 -22.19 11.04 -0.36
N PHE A 322 -21.21 10.91 -1.26
CA PHE A 322 -20.91 9.67 -1.96
C PHE A 322 -19.43 9.31 -1.80
N CYS A 323 -19.17 8.05 -1.46
CA CYS A 323 -17.83 7.45 -1.44
C CYS A 323 -17.81 6.19 -2.33
N VAL A 324 -16.61 5.79 -2.76
CA VAL A 324 -16.35 4.57 -3.54
C VAL A 324 -15.11 3.89 -2.99
N GLY A 325 -15.09 2.56 -3.00
CA GLY A 325 -13.94 1.78 -2.57
C GLY A 325 -14.18 0.29 -2.65
N MET A 326 -13.21 -0.50 -2.24
CA MET A 326 -13.40 -1.89 -1.86
C MET A 326 -14.00 -1.96 -0.45
N LYS A 327 -14.48 -3.15 -0.08
CA LYS A 327 -15.04 -3.39 1.26
C LYS A 327 -13.97 -3.04 2.30
N ASP A 328 -14.36 -2.26 3.30
CA ASP A 328 -13.54 -1.87 4.45
C ASP A 328 -12.23 -1.10 4.09
N SER A 329 -12.18 -0.43 2.93
CA SER A 329 -11.02 0.35 2.53
C SER A 329 -10.78 1.58 3.44
N PRO A 330 -9.56 2.14 3.47
CA PRO A 330 -9.24 3.35 4.24
C PRO A 330 -10.12 4.55 3.88
N ASP A 331 -10.43 4.77 2.59
CA ASP A 331 -11.30 5.87 2.15
C ASP A 331 -12.74 5.68 2.61
N ILE A 332 -13.30 4.47 2.44
CA ILE A 332 -14.66 4.14 2.91
C ILE A 332 -14.79 4.38 4.43
N THR A 333 -13.79 3.96 5.21
CA THR A 333 -13.82 4.10 6.67
C THR A 333 -13.81 5.55 7.12
N ALA A 334 -12.89 6.38 6.60
CA ALA A 334 -12.80 7.79 6.98
C ALA A 334 -13.95 8.63 6.41
N ALA A 335 -14.44 8.33 5.20
CA ALA A 335 -15.59 8.99 4.60
C ALA A 335 -16.84 8.82 5.46
N ARG A 336 -17.09 7.60 5.95
CA ARG A 336 -18.19 7.28 6.87
C ARG A 336 -18.09 8.06 8.18
N GLU A 337 -16.89 8.21 8.74
CA GLU A 337 -16.66 8.95 9.98
C GLU A 337 -16.90 10.46 9.84
N ILE A 338 -16.31 11.10 8.82
CA ILE A 338 -16.50 12.55 8.60
C ILE A 338 -17.94 12.86 8.18
N ALA A 339 -18.59 12.00 7.37
CA ALA A 339 -19.98 12.18 6.98
C ALA A 339 -20.93 12.12 8.18
N LYS A 340 -20.70 11.16 9.10
CA LYS A 340 -21.43 11.08 10.39
C LYS A 340 -21.20 12.33 11.24
N THR A 341 -19.96 12.81 11.31
CA THR A 341 -19.58 14.00 12.10
C THR A 341 -20.24 15.29 11.58
N LEU A 342 -20.25 15.48 10.26
CA LEU A 342 -20.85 16.65 9.60
C LEU A 342 -22.37 16.51 9.35
N GLY A 343 -22.97 15.35 9.64
CA GLY A 343 -24.40 15.09 9.46
C GLY A 343 -24.85 15.08 7.99
N TYR A 344 -24.09 14.39 7.13
CA TYR A 344 -24.46 14.09 5.75
C TYR A 344 -25.25 12.78 5.64
N ASP A 345 -26.09 12.67 4.61
CA ASP A 345 -26.67 11.39 4.21
C ASP A 345 -25.67 10.62 3.34
N HIS A 346 -24.89 9.74 3.98
CA HIS A 346 -23.74 9.09 3.36
C HIS A 346 -24.11 7.82 2.60
N SER A 347 -23.54 7.66 1.40
CA SER A 347 -23.76 6.48 0.56
C SER A 347 -22.46 5.96 -0.03
N GLU A 348 -22.25 4.65 0.06
CA GLU A 348 -20.99 3.99 -0.26
C GLU A 348 -21.18 3.02 -1.43
N ARG A 349 -20.36 3.16 -2.49
CA ARG A 349 -20.28 2.20 -3.60
C ARG A 349 -19.09 1.27 -3.40
N ILE A 350 -19.36 0.07 -2.91
CA ILE A 350 -18.36 -0.99 -2.82
C ILE A 350 -18.21 -1.67 -4.19
N PHE A 351 -16.98 -1.81 -4.70
CA PHE A 351 -16.68 -2.50 -5.96
C PHE A 351 -15.63 -3.60 -5.80
N THR A 352 -15.57 -4.51 -6.78
CA THR A 352 -14.63 -5.64 -6.86
C THR A 352 -13.62 -5.48 -7.99
N ALA A 353 -12.48 -6.16 -7.88
CA ALA A 353 -11.44 -6.12 -8.92
C ALA A 353 -11.93 -6.66 -10.28
N ASP A 354 -12.83 -7.64 -10.29
CA ASP A 354 -13.40 -8.18 -11.54
C ASP A 354 -14.43 -7.20 -12.16
N GLU A 355 -15.20 -6.44 -11.36
CA GLU A 355 -16.02 -5.32 -11.86
C GLU A 355 -15.13 -4.25 -12.52
N ALA A 356 -14.04 -3.84 -11.87
CA ALA A 356 -13.06 -2.89 -12.42
C ALA A 356 -12.50 -3.37 -13.77
N CYS A 357 -12.09 -4.65 -13.87
CA CYS A 357 -11.65 -5.24 -15.13
C CYS A 357 -12.73 -5.24 -16.22
N SER A 358 -14.00 -5.37 -15.84
CA SER A 358 -15.13 -5.45 -16.79
C SER A 358 -15.47 -4.12 -17.48
N ILE A 359 -15.05 -2.98 -16.91
CA ILE A 359 -15.38 -1.63 -17.42
C ILE A 359 -14.24 -0.92 -18.15
N ILE A 360 -13.02 -1.47 -18.21
CA ILE A 360 -11.84 -0.84 -18.84
C ILE A 360 -12.16 -0.26 -20.23
N ASP A 361 -12.82 -1.05 -21.08
CA ASP A 361 -13.29 -0.66 -22.42
C ASP A 361 -14.19 0.60 -22.42
N LYS A 362 -15.15 0.67 -21.49
CA LYS A 362 -16.03 1.83 -21.31
C LYS A 362 -15.27 3.04 -20.78
N VAL A 363 -14.37 2.84 -19.81
CA VAL A 363 -13.56 3.91 -19.22
C VAL A 363 -12.71 4.55 -20.31
N ILE A 364 -12.01 3.77 -21.14
CA ILE A 364 -11.20 4.29 -22.25
C ILE A 364 -12.07 5.00 -23.30
N TYR A 365 -13.24 4.44 -23.64
CA TYR A 365 -14.20 5.09 -24.55
C TYR A 365 -14.65 6.47 -24.04
N HIS A 366 -15.01 6.61 -22.76
CA HIS A 366 -15.45 7.88 -22.21
C HIS A 366 -14.29 8.86 -21.95
N LEU A 367 -13.16 8.35 -21.44
CA LEU A 367 -12.01 9.15 -21.02
C LEU A 367 -11.18 9.70 -22.19
N GLU A 368 -11.19 9.03 -23.34
CA GLU A 368 -10.48 9.44 -24.56
C GLU A 368 -8.95 9.56 -24.32
N THR A 369 -8.38 8.53 -23.66
CA THR A 369 -6.93 8.41 -23.40
C THR A 369 -6.51 6.94 -23.24
N TYR A 370 -5.20 6.67 -23.36
CA TYR A 370 -4.57 5.41 -22.94
C TYR A 370 -3.62 5.58 -21.73
N ASN A 371 -3.55 6.75 -21.09
CA ASN A 371 -2.70 6.99 -19.91
C ASN A 371 -3.11 6.07 -18.74
N THR A 372 -2.17 5.22 -18.31
CA THR A 372 -2.35 4.19 -17.29
C THR A 372 -2.79 4.72 -15.92
N GLU A 373 -2.11 5.75 -15.40
CA GLU A 373 -2.46 6.36 -14.11
C GLU A 373 -3.87 6.96 -14.14
N LEU A 374 -4.19 7.64 -15.24
CA LEU A 374 -5.48 8.29 -15.41
C LEU A 374 -6.60 7.26 -15.58
N ILE A 375 -6.37 6.13 -16.26
CA ILE A 375 -7.32 5.02 -16.36
C ILE A 375 -7.53 4.35 -15.00
N ARG A 376 -6.45 4.00 -14.29
CA ARG A 376 -6.51 3.40 -12.94
C ARG A 376 -7.31 4.28 -11.97
N SER A 377 -7.09 5.60 -11.97
CA SER A 377 -7.83 6.56 -11.13
C SER A 377 -9.24 6.90 -11.64
N SER A 378 -9.54 6.61 -12.91
CA SER A 378 -10.87 6.82 -13.51
C SER A 378 -11.86 5.69 -13.22
N ILE A 379 -11.39 4.44 -13.10
CA ILE A 379 -12.23 3.27 -12.74
C ILE A 379 -13.07 3.49 -11.47
N PRO A 380 -12.51 3.89 -10.31
CA PRO A 380 -13.33 4.17 -9.13
C PRO A 380 -14.21 5.41 -9.33
N ASN A 381 -13.74 6.44 -10.06
CA ASN A 381 -14.53 7.64 -10.32
C ASN A 381 -15.76 7.35 -11.21
N TYR A 382 -15.67 6.41 -12.15
CA TYR A 382 -16.78 5.90 -12.95
C TYR A 382 -17.86 5.27 -12.06
N PHE A 383 -17.50 4.35 -11.15
CA PHE A 383 -18.44 3.77 -10.19
C PHE A 383 -19.02 4.79 -9.20
N LEU A 384 -18.23 5.78 -8.76
CA LEU A 384 -18.70 6.88 -7.91
C LEU A 384 -19.76 7.72 -8.61
N ALA A 385 -19.54 8.04 -9.89
CA ALA A 385 -20.48 8.78 -10.72
C ALA A 385 -21.76 7.97 -11.00
N GLU A 386 -21.63 6.67 -11.32
CA GLU A 386 -22.74 5.72 -11.48
C GLU A 386 -23.65 5.67 -10.25
N HIS A 387 -23.05 5.76 -9.06
CA HIS A 387 -23.76 5.70 -7.78
C HIS A 387 -24.43 7.04 -7.44
N ALA A 388 -23.72 8.16 -7.63
CA ALA A 388 -24.24 9.49 -7.33
C ALA A 388 -25.36 9.93 -8.30
N SER A 389 -25.25 9.61 -9.59
CA SER A 389 -26.26 10.03 -10.59
C SER A 389 -27.63 9.38 -10.43
N GLN A 390 -27.75 8.35 -9.58
CA GLN A 390 -29.03 7.75 -9.17
C GLN A 390 -29.82 8.65 -8.21
N GLN A 391 -29.19 9.69 -7.64
CA GLN A 391 -29.77 10.53 -6.59
C GLN A 391 -29.65 12.03 -6.86
N VAL A 392 -28.57 12.47 -7.49
CA VAL A 392 -28.28 13.90 -7.75
C VAL A 392 -27.78 14.12 -9.18
N LYS A 393 -27.92 15.36 -9.69
CA LYS A 393 -27.41 15.74 -11.01
C LYS A 393 -26.05 16.44 -10.98
N MET A 394 -25.64 16.93 -9.80
CA MET A 394 -24.40 17.66 -9.62
C MET A 394 -23.76 17.30 -8.27
N CYS A 395 -22.42 17.18 -8.25
CA CYS A 395 -21.63 17.00 -7.04
C CYS A 395 -20.49 18.01 -6.99
N LEU A 396 -20.24 18.58 -5.80
CA LEU A 396 -18.98 19.26 -5.52
C LEU A 396 -17.87 18.22 -5.24
N THR A 397 -16.63 18.53 -5.62
CA THR A 397 -15.45 17.69 -5.39
C THR A 397 -14.23 18.52 -4.97
N GLY A 398 -13.21 17.86 -4.40
CA GLY A 398 -11.96 18.47 -3.92
C GLY A 398 -10.84 18.61 -4.97
N GLU A 399 -11.10 18.27 -6.24
CA GLU A 399 -10.11 18.35 -7.34
C GLU A 399 -9.52 19.77 -7.49
N GLY A 400 -8.23 19.85 -7.83
CA GLY A 400 -7.46 21.08 -7.92
C GLY A 400 -6.73 21.46 -6.63
N SER A 401 -7.04 20.84 -5.48
CA SER A 401 -6.36 21.17 -4.23
C SER A 401 -4.92 20.67 -4.16
N ASP A 402 -4.58 19.55 -4.80
CA ASP A 402 -3.19 19.05 -4.87
C ASP A 402 -2.32 20.00 -5.69
N GLU A 403 -2.87 20.53 -6.79
CA GLU A 403 -2.19 21.38 -7.77
C GLU A 403 -1.96 22.83 -7.32
N LEU A 404 -2.65 23.29 -6.27
CA LEU A 404 -2.50 24.64 -5.70
C LEU A 404 -1.65 24.68 -4.42
N PHE A 405 -1.58 23.56 -3.68
CA PHE A 405 -0.94 23.47 -2.36
C PHE A 405 0.17 22.42 -2.25
N GLY A 406 0.56 21.76 -3.35
CA GLY A 406 1.62 20.75 -3.36
C GLY A 406 1.24 19.50 -2.57
N GLY A 407 0.13 18.86 -2.97
CA GLY A 407 -0.44 17.72 -2.23
C GLY A 407 0.06 16.33 -2.64
N TYR A 408 0.77 16.22 -3.77
CA TYR A 408 1.40 14.96 -4.18
C TYR A 408 2.68 14.73 -3.38
N VAL A 409 2.94 13.48 -2.99
CA VAL A 409 4.10 13.13 -2.14
C VAL A 409 5.43 13.58 -2.74
N TYR A 410 5.60 13.50 -4.06
CA TYR A 410 6.82 13.94 -4.75
C TYR A 410 7.16 15.44 -4.62
N PHE A 411 6.27 16.27 -4.05
CA PHE A 411 6.60 17.65 -3.67
C PHE A 411 7.63 17.73 -2.52
N SER A 412 7.91 16.63 -1.80
CA SER A 412 9.07 16.53 -0.89
C SER A 412 10.40 16.73 -1.61
N ASP A 413 10.47 16.38 -2.89
CA ASP A 413 11.70 16.37 -3.68
C ASP A 413 12.06 17.79 -4.20
N ALA A 414 11.23 18.80 -3.90
CA ALA A 414 11.42 20.18 -4.35
C ALA A 414 12.56 20.87 -3.54
N PRO A 415 13.73 21.17 -4.14
CA PRO A 415 14.89 21.65 -3.37
C PRO A 415 14.75 23.08 -2.81
N ASN A 416 13.82 23.85 -3.34
CA ASN A 416 13.55 25.24 -2.96
C ASN A 416 12.18 25.70 -3.45
N LYS A 417 11.73 26.87 -2.97
CA LYS A 417 10.43 27.45 -3.27
C LYS A 417 10.22 27.82 -4.75
N GLN A 418 11.29 28.15 -5.48
CA GLN A 418 11.22 28.42 -6.92
C GLN A 418 10.88 27.15 -7.70
N GLN A 419 11.55 26.04 -7.39
CA GLN A 419 11.26 24.73 -8.00
C GLN A 419 9.89 24.19 -7.58
N PHE A 420 9.47 24.43 -6.34
CA PHE A 420 8.11 24.11 -5.87
C PHE A 420 7.04 24.89 -6.66
N GLN A 421 7.20 26.21 -6.83
CA GLN A 421 6.24 27.03 -7.60
C GLN A 421 6.27 26.71 -9.10
N GLY A 422 7.45 26.46 -9.67
CA GLY A 422 7.58 26.01 -11.06
C GLY A 422 6.82 24.71 -11.30
N GLU A 423 6.83 23.79 -10.34
CA GLU A 423 6.03 22.57 -10.41
C GLU A 423 4.53 22.84 -10.30
N LEU A 424 4.07 23.66 -9.35
CA LEU A 424 2.66 24.06 -9.25
C LEU A 424 2.16 24.69 -10.57
N ASN A 425 2.94 25.59 -11.17
CA ASN A 425 2.64 26.21 -12.46
C ASN A 425 2.56 25.16 -13.59
N ARG A 426 3.50 24.20 -13.61
CA ARG A 426 3.55 23.11 -14.61
C ARG A 426 2.32 22.21 -14.54
N ILE A 427 1.92 21.75 -13.35
CA ILE A 427 0.77 20.86 -13.17
C ILE A 427 -0.57 21.60 -13.32
N TYR A 428 -0.65 22.85 -12.84
CA TYR A 428 -1.81 23.71 -13.08
C TYR A 428 -2.07 23.92 -14.58
N GLY A 429 -1.00 24.14 -15.37
CA GLY A 429 -1.11 24.24 -16.83
C GLY A 429 -1.52 22.96 -17.55
N ALA A 430 -1.33 21.78 -16.93
CA ALA A 430 -1.68 20.48 -17.51
C ALA A 430 -3.09 19.97 -17.11
N LEU A 431 -3.70 20.53 -16.06
CA LEU A 431 -4.95 20.08 -15.42
C LEU A 431 -6.06 19.63 -16.40
N GLY A 432 -6.32 20.42 -17.44
CA GLY A 432 -7.35 20.16 -18.45
C GLY A 432 -7.13 18.88 -19.29
N GLY A 433 -5.89 18.39 -19.38
CA GLY A 433 -5.52 17.14 -20.05
C GLY A 433 -5.43 15.92 -19.13
N VAL A 434 -5.40 16.12 -17.80
CA VAL A 434 -5.25 15.06 -16.79
C VAL A 434 -6.45 14.99 -15.84
N ASN A 435 -6.34 15.46 -14.59
CA ASN A 435 -7.33 15.25 -13.55
C ASN A 435 -8.71 15.85 -13.87
N LEU A 436 -8.78 17.00 -14.57
CA LEU A 436 -10.05 17.56 -15.01
C LEU A 436 -10.67 16.78 -16.17
N LYS A 437 -9.85 16.24 -17.08
CA LYS A 437 -10.32 15.31 -18.12
C LYS A 437 -10.96 14.08 -17.49
N ARG A 438 -10.33 13.49 -16.47
CA ARG A 438 -10.93 12.40 -15.66
C ARG A 438 -12.24 12.83 -14.99
N ALA A 439 -12.22 13.92 -14.23
CA ALA A 439 -13.37 14.37 -13.45
C ALA A 439 -14.58 14.68 -14.33
N ASP A 440 -14.42 15.40 -15.44
CA ASP A 440 -15.48 15.65 -16.41
C ASP A 440 -15.92 14.35 -17.08
N ARG A 441 -15.02 13.57 -17.71
CA ARG A 441 -15.43 12.41 -18.52
C ARG A 441 -16.09 11.31 -17.71
N MET A 442 -15.62 11.03 -16.49
CA MET A 442 -16.19 9.95 -15.67
C MET A 442 -17.53 10.34 -15.05
N THR A 443 -17.71 11.61 -14.64
CA THR A 443 -19.03 12.08 -14.19
C THR A 443 -20.03 12.20 -15.34
N MET A 444 -19.57 12.70 -16.49
CA MET A 444 -20.37 12.84 -17.70
C MET A 444 -20.63 11.52 -18.42
N ALA A 445 -19.96 10.42 -18.09
CA ALA A 445 -20.33 9.08 -18.55
C ALA A 445 -21.64 8.57 -17.91
N HIS A 446 -22.04 9.13 -16.76
CA HIS A 446 -23.15 8.66 -15.94
C HIS A 446 -24.31 9.64 -15.75
N GLY A 447 -24.24 10.85 -16.30
CA GLY A 447 -25.32 11.82 -16.07
C GLY A 447 -25.09 12.76 -14.88
N LEU A 448 -23.83 13.03 -14.51
CA LEU A 448 -23.50 13.85 -13.35
C LEU A 448 -22.54 15.00 -13.74
N GLU A 449 -22.73 16.18 -13.15
CA GLU A 449 -21.76 17.26 -13.20
C GLU A 449 -20.85 17.28 -11.96
N ALA A 450 -19.53 17.33 -12.16
CA ALA A 450 -18.57 17.66 -11.11
C ALA A 450 -18.27 19.16 -11.09
N ARG A 451 -18.32 19.78 -9.90
CA ARG A 451 -17.91 21.18 -9.66
C ARG A 451 -16.68 21.25 -8.77
N VAL A 452 -15.74 22.13 -9.13
CA VAL A 452 -14.39 22.20 -8.55
C VAL A 452 -14.14 23.56 -7.85
N PRO A 453 -14.40 23.69 -6.52
CA PRO A 453 -14.24 24.96 -5.80
C PRO A 453 -12.81 25.45 -5.68
N PHE A 454 -11.84 24.54 -5.58
CA PHE A 454 -10.42 24.91 -5.52
C PHE A 454 -9.94 25.63 -6.79
N LEU A 455 -10.52 25.35 -7.96
CA LEU A 455 -10.13 25.99 -9.22
C LEU A 455 -10.95 27.26 -9.54
N ASP A 456 -11.44 27.93 -8.52
CA ASP A 456 -12.03 29.25 -8.67
C ASP A 456 -10.99 30.30 -9.09
N VAL A 457 -11.32 31.19 -10.03
CA VAL A 457 -10.38 32.18 -10.56
C VAL A 457 -9.77 33.04 -9.44
N LYS A 458 -10.58 33.47 -8.46
CA LYS A 458 -10.12 34.34 -7.37
C LYS A 458 -9.34 33.57 -6.31
N PHE A 459 -9.86 32.41 -5.89
CA PHE A 459 -9.16 31.56 -4.92
C PHE A 459 -7.85 31.02 -5.49
N THR A 460 -7.82 30.60 -6.76
CA THR A 460 -6.60 30.15 -7.47
C THR A 460 -5.56 31.26 -7.48
N ALA A 461 -5.92 32.47 -7.89
CA ALA A 461 -4.99 33.60 -7.89
C ALA A 461 -4.45 33.89 -6.49
N LEU A 462 -5.31 33.86 -5.46
CA LEU A 462 -4.90 34.06 -4.07
C LEU A 462 -3.98 32.93 -3.55
N ALA A 463 -4.34 31.67 -3.78
CA ALA A 463 -3.58 30.49 -3.37
C ALA A 463 -2.23 30.39 -4.08
N MET A 464 -2.17 30.73 -5.36
CA MET A 464 -0.90 30.79 -6.12
C MET A 464 -0.07 32.02 -5.77
N SER A 465 -0.67 33.09 -5.24
CA SER A 465 0.08 34.27 -4.76
C SER A 465 0.74 34.09 -3.39
N LEU A 466 0.37 33.06 -2.62
CA LEU A 466 1.02 32.72 -1.34
C LEU A 466 2.48 32.32 -1.58
N ASP A 467 3.42 32.86 -0.79
CA ASP A 467 4.84 32.48 -0.87
C ASP A 467 4.99 30.95 -0.72
N PRO A 468 5.60 30.24 -1.69
CA PRO A 468 5.62 28.77 -1.71
C PRO A 468 6.37 28.16 -0.53
N GLU A 469 7.21 28.93 0.17
CA GLU A 469 7.83 28.54 1.45
C GLU A 469 6.78 28.13 2.51
N ASN A 470 5.58 28.70 2.45
CA ASN A 470 4.44 28.30 3.30
C ASN A 470 3.80 26.96 2.90
N LYS A 471 4.03 26.49 1.66
CA LYS A 471 3.47 25.27 1.09
C LYS A 471 4.45 24.09 1.10
N MET A 472 5.76 24.38 1.20
CA MET A 472 6.82 23.37 1.24
C MET A 472 6.60 22.37 2.38
N ILE A 473 7.00 21.13 2.11
CA ILE A 473 6.82 19.98 3.01
C ILE A 473 8.03 19.88 3.93
N GLY A 474 7.78 19.72 5.24
CA GLY A 474 8.78 19.48 6.27
C GLY A 474 8.58 18.12 6.97
N GLU A 475 9.51 17.78 7.87
CA GLU A 475 9.62 16.45 8.48
C GLU A 475 8.61 16.20 9.62
N GLY A 476 7.96 17.25 10.13
CA GLY A 476 7.02 17.15 11.25
C GLY A 476 5.61 16.64 10.87
N ARG A 477 4.92 15.96 11.81
CA ARG A 477 3.50 15.53 11.64
C ARG A 477 2.58 16.66 11.14
N TYR A 478 2.83 17.88 11.61
CA TYR A 478 2.06 19.10 11.27
C TYR A 478 2.64 19.93 10.11
N GLU A 479 3.63 19.38 9.39
CA GLU A 479 4.40 20.06 8.33
C GLU A 479 4.40 19.25 7.02
N ARG A 480 3.56 18.20 6.95
CA ARG A 480 3.35 17.35 5.78
C ARG A 480 2.64 18.05 4.60
N GLU A 481 2.35 17.31 3.54
CA GLU A 481 1.68 17.81 2.35
C GLU A 481 0.40 18.59 2.69
N LYS A 482 0.18 19.74 2.03
CA LYS A 482 -0.94 20.67 2.31
C LYS A 482 -0.98 21.20 3.75
N ALA A 483 0.11 21.22 4.52
CA ALA A 483 0.10 21.67 5.92
C ALA A 483 -0.54 23.05 6.15
N TYR A 484 -0.30 24.03 5.27
CA TYR A 484 -0.95 25.35 5.36
C TYR A 484 -2.48 25.26 5.24
N LEU A 485 -2.96 24.49 4.26
CA LEU A 485 -4.38 24.23 4.04
C LEU A 485 -5.00 23.48 5.23
N ARG A 486 -4.34 22.42 5.73
CA ARG A 486 -4.77 21.67 6.93
C ARG A 486 -4.86 22.57 8.17
N LYS A 487 -3.89 23.47 8.38
CA LYS A 487 -3.88 24.42 9.51
C LYS A 487 -5.10 25.37 9.51
N MET A 488 -5.70 25.68 8.36
CA MET A 488 -6.91 26.54 8.28
C MET A 488 -8.17 25.92 8.88
N PHE A 489 -8.23 24.58 9.02
CA PHE A 489 -9.42 23.84 9.47
C PHE A 489 -9.21 23.10 10.80
N LYS A 490 -8.14 23.45 11.55
CA LYS A 490 -7.86 22.84 12.85
C LYS A 490 -8.97 23.18 13.85
N GLY A 491 -9.61 22.13 14.38
CA GLY A 491 -10.74 22.22 15.31
C GLY A 491 -12.11 22.19 14.61
N GLU A 492 -12.18 22.28 13.28
CA GLU A 492 -13.41 22.04 12.50
C GLU A 492 -13.47 20.58 11.99
N ILE A 493 -12.32 20.00 11.63
CA ILE A 493 -12.17 18.61 11.16
C ILE A 493 -11.44 17.79 12.25
N PRO A 494 -11.85 16.53 12.56
CA PRO A 494 -11.16 15.66 13.50
C PRO A 494 -9.67 15.49 13.18
N GLU A 495 -8.78 15.50 14.19
CA GLU A 495 -7.32 15.51 13.93
C GLU A 495 -6.81 14.25 13.20
N GLU A 496 -7.45 13.09 13.44
CA GLU A 496 -7.23 11.84 12.69
C GLU A 496 -7.32 12.05 11.17
N ILE A 497 -8.41 12.69 10.73
CA ILE A 497 -8.73 12.93 9.31
C ILE A 497 -7.95 14.14 8.79
N LEU A 498 -7.82 15.19 9.61
CA LEU A 498 -7.14 16.44 9.26
C LEU A 498 -5.65 16.25 8.98
N TRP A 499 -5.01 15.25 9.61
CA TRP A 499 -3.59 14.94 9.45
C TRP A 499 -3.32 13.57 8.81
N ARG A 500 -4.37 12.85 8.37
CA ARG A 500 -4.24 11.66 7.52
C ARG A 500 -3.41 11.97 6.28
N GLN A 501 -2.40 11.13 6.04
CA GLN A 501 -1.50 11.21 4.90
C GLN A 501 -2.26 10.98 3.59
N LYS A 502 -1.90 11.71 2.53
CA LYS A 502 -2.46 11.55 1.19
C LYS A 502 -2.24 10.12 0.68
N ALA A 503 -3.33 9.48 0.26
CA ALA A 503 -3.30 8.36 -0.68
C ALA A 503 -3.75 8.84 -2.07
N MET A 504 -3.26 8.23 -3.14
CA MET A 504 -3.84 8.38 -4.47
C MET A 504 -5.20 7.67 -4.54
N GLN A 505 -6.09 8.10 -5.43
CA GLN A 505 -7.47 7.56 -5.48
C GLN A 505 -7.53 6.10 -5.96
N CYS A 506 -6.46 5.55 -6.54
CA CYS A 506 -6.32 4.13 -6.82
C CYS A 506 -5.80 3.31 -5.62
N GLU A 507 -5.21 3.96 -4.61
CA GLU A 507 -4.64 3.34 -3.40
C GLU A 507 -5.65 3.35 -2.24
N GLY A 508 -6.25 4.52 -1.94
CA GLY A 508 -7.19 4.69 -0.82
C GLY A 508 -8.50 3.87 -0.96
N VAL A 509 -8.83 3.49 -2.19
CA VAL A 509 -9.94 2.58 -2.51
C VAL A 509 -9.66 1.12 -2.13
N GLY A 510 -8.44 0.73 -1.75
CA GLY A 510 -8.14 -0.61 -1.22
C GLY A 510 -7.00 -1.32 -1.95
N GLU A 511 -6.45 -2.35 -1.31
CA GLU A 511 -5.26 -3.06 -1.78
C GLU A 511 -5.60 -4.19 -2.78
N GLY A 512 -4.61 -4.59 -3.58
CA GLY A 512 -4.66 -5.80 -4.42
C GLY A 512 -5.48 -5.72 -5.72
N TRP A 513 -6.45 -4.82 -5.87
CA TRP A 513 -7.28 -4.76 -7.09
C TRP A 513 -6.50 -4.33 -8.34
N VAL A 514 -5.54 -3.39 -8.20
CA VAL A 514 -4.69 -2.96 -9.33
C VAL A 514 -3.82 -4.14 -9.80
N ALA A 515 -3.22 -4.90 -8.88
CA ALA A 515 -2.43 -6.10 -9.21
C ALA A 515 -3.27 -7.20 -9.87
N ARG A 516 -4.58 -7.29 -9.58
CA ARG A 516 -5.53 -8.16 -10.31
C ARG A 516 -5.83 -7.62 -11.71
N LEU A 517 -5.99 -6.31 -11.85
CA LEU A 517 -6.20 -5.64 -13.14
C LEU A 517 -4.98 -5.72 -14.07
N GLN A 518 -3.76 -5.59 -13.54
CA GLN A 518 -2.51 -5.80 -14.29
C GLN A 518 -2.46 -7.21 -14.89
N ARG A 519 -2.62 -8.24 -14.05
CA ARG A 519 -2.71 -9.65 -14.48
C ARG A 519 -3.82 -9.90 -15.50
N TYR A 520 -4.96 -9.21 -15.38
CA TYR A 520 -6.05 -9.29 -16.36
C TYR A 520 -5.65 -8.73 -17.73
N CYS A 521 -4.88 -7.63 -17.77
CA CYS A 521 -4.38 -7.04 -19.02
C CYS A 521 -3.22 -7.86 -19.62
N GLU A 522 -2.27 -8.30 -18.79
CA GLU A 522 -1.14 -9.15 -19.18
C GLU A 522 -1.58 -10.45 -19.86
N ALA A 523 -2.61 -11.11 -19.33
CA ALA A 523 -3.18 -12.33 -19.90
C ALA A 523 -3.83 -12.13 -21.29
N ARG A 524 -3.95 -10.88 -21.77
CA ARG A 524 -4.55 -10.52 -23.07
C ARG A 524 -3.54 -10.01 -24.10
N VAL A 525 -2.27 -9.84 -23.71
CA VAL A 525 -1.20 -9.36 -24.60
C VAL A 525 -0.08 -10.41 -24.66
N SER A 526 0.14 -10.97 -25.84
CA SER A 526 1.25 -11.92 -26.07
C SER A 526 2.60 -11.21 -26.11
N ASP A 527 3.66 -11.94 -25.78
CA ASP A 527 5.03 -11.40 -25.85
C ASP A 527 5.43 -11.04 -27.29
N GLU A 528 4.88 -11.77 -28.28
CA GLU A 528 5.01 -11.43 -29.70
C GLU A 528 4.39 -10.05 -30.00
N ALA A 529 3.14 -9.81 -29.57
CA ALA A 529 2.48 -8.53 -29.76
C ALA A 529 3.24 -7.38 -29.09
N MET A 530 3.78 -7.63 -27.89
CA MET A 530 4.61 -6.68 -27.14
C MET A 530 5.94 -6.39 -27.84
N SER A 531 6.63 -7.40 -28.37
CA SER A 531 7.89 -7.21 -29.12
C SER A 531 7.72 -6.38 -30.41
N LEU A 532 6.50 -6.34 -30.95
CA LEU A 532 6.12 -5.52 -32.10
C LEU A 532 5.50 -4.17 -31.70
N ALA A 533 5.43 -3.83 -30.42
CA ALA A 533 4.78 -2.60 -29.93
C ALA A 533 5.34 -1.34 -30.58
N ALA A 534 6.66 -1.19 -30.69
CA ALA A 534 7.30 -0.04 -31.33
C ALA A 534 7.01 0.08 -32.84
N GLN A 535 6.68 -1.03 -33.52
CA GLN A 535 6.30 -1.01 -34.93
C GLN A 535 4.83 -0.62 -35.12
N ARG A 536 3.98 -0.99 -34.16
CA ARG A 536 2.54 -0.74 -34.19
C ARG A 536 2.15 0.64 -33.63
N PHE A 537 2.82 1.05 -32.56
CA PHE A 537 2.57 2.28 -31.80
C PHE A 537 3.88 3.10 -31.71
N PRO A 538 4.31 3.77 -32.80
CA PRO A 538 5.61 4.42 -32.86
C PRO A 538 5.71 5.73 -32.05
N HIS A 539 4.57 6.30 -31.64
CA HIS A 539 4.49 7.44 -30.74
C HIS A 539 3.99 6.96 -29.38
N ASP A 540 4.69 7.36 -28.31
CA ASP A 540 4.44 6.94 -26.92
C ASP A 540 4.28 5.42 -26.75
N THR A 541 5.26 4.68 -27.31
CA THR A 541 5.28 3.22 -27.35
C THR A 541 4.97 2.60 -25.98
N PRO A 542 4.01 1.66 -25.87
CA PRO A 542 3.80 0.90 -24.65
C PRO A 542 5.05 0.16 -24.19
N ILE A 543 5.42 0.31 -22.93
CA ILE A 543 6.51 -0.43 -22.27
C ILE A 543 6.00 -1.56 -21.37
N THR A 544 4.70 -1.58 -21.06
CA THR A 544 4.04 -2.70 -20.36
C THR A 544 2.90 -3.31 -21.17
N LYS A 545 2.50 -4.53 -20.80
CA LYS A 545 1.30 -5.19 -21.37
C LYS A 545 -0.01 -4.51 -20.96
N GLU A 546 -0.07 -3.86 -19.80
CA GLU A 546 -1.22 -3.05 -19.39
C GLU A 546 -1.39 -1.84 -20.31
N GLU A 547 -0.31 -1.08 -20.52
CA GLU A 547 -0.28 0.03 -21.48
C GLU A 547 -0.62 -0.43 -22.89
N TYR A 548 -0.08 -1.58 -23.33
CA TYR A 548 -0.40 -2.14 -24.64
C TYR A 548 -1.90 -2.43 -24.76
N TYR A 549 -2.49 -3.06 -23.75
CA TYR A 549 -3.92 -3.38 -23.74
C TYR A 549 -4.80 -2.12 -23.76
N TYR A 550 -4.43 -1.09 -23.00
CA TYR A 550 -5.13 0.20 -23.02
C TYR A 550 -4.97 0.93 -24.35
N ARG A 551 -3.77 0.92 -24.93
CA ARG A 551 -3.47 1.52 -26.24
C ARG A 551 -4.20 0.80 -27.37
N ASP A 552 -4.30 -0.52 -27.33
CA ASP A 552 -5.05 -1.35 -28.28
C ASP A 552 -6.55 -1.00 -28.29
N ILE A 553 -7.15 -0.88 -27.10
CA ILE A 553 -8.55 -0.43 -26.95
C ILE A 553 -8.69 1.02 -27.44
N PHE A 554 -7.79 1.92 -27.05
CA PHE A 554 -7.83 3.33 -27.46
C PHE A 554 -7.80 3.48 -28.97
N GLU A 555 -6.85 2.83 -29.67
CA GLU A 555 -6.72 2.90 -31.14
C GLU A 555 -7.92 2.26 -31.86
N SER A 556 -8.69 1.37 -31.20
CA SER A 556 -9.92 0.81 -31.77
C SER A 556 -11.08 1.83 -31.85
N TYR A 557 -11.07 2.85 -30.98
CA TYR A 557 -12.05 3.95 -30.95
C TYR A 557 -11.51 5.26 -31.54
N TYR A 558 -10.20 5.50 -31.38
CA TYR A 558 -9.51 6.77 -31.61
C TYR A 558 -8.23 6.58 -32.45
N PRO A 559 -8.32 5.96 -33.64
CA PRO A 559 -7.15 5.63 -34.45
C PRO A 559 -6.33 6.87 -34.80
N SER A 560 -5.03 6.83 -34.53
CA SER A 560 -4.09 7.95 -34.81
C SER A 560 -4.41 9.28 -34.10
N LEU A 561 -5.17 9.22 -32.99
CA LEU A 561 -5.46 10.36 -32.10
C LEU A 561 -4.66 10.29 -30.79
N ASP A 562 -3.61 9.50 -30.77
CA ASP A 562 -2.78 9.22 -29.59
C ASP A 562 -2.04 10.45 -29.04
N ARG A 563 -1.78 11.45 -29.90
CA ARG A 563 -1.29 12.80 -29.52
C ARG A 563 -2.18 13.58 -28.54
N PHE A 564 -3.42 13.15 -28.31
CA PHE A 564 -4.35 13.74 -27.32
C PHE A 564 -4.33 13.05 -25.95
N THR A 565 -3.50 12.03 -25.80
CA THR A 565 -3.15 11.47 -24.50
C THR A 565 -1.97 12.25 -23.96
N PHE A 566 -2.19 12.94 -22.84
CA PHE A 566 -1.11 13.61 -22.13
C PHE A 566 -0.33 12.57 -21.31
N THR A 567 0.97 12.48 -21.56
CA THR A 567 1.92 11.70 -20.75
C THR A 567 3.07 12.60 -20.32
N TRP A 568 3.53 12.40 -19.09
CA TRP A 568 4.63 13.16 -18.52
C TRP A 568 5.96 12.65 -19.08
N PRO A 569 6.77 13.46 -19.78
CA PRO A 569 8.08 13.02 -20.28
C PRO A 569 9.00 12.67 -19.10
N GLY A 570 9.27 11.38 -18.91
CA GLY A 570 10.05 10.84 -17.79
C GLY A 570 9.26 10.52 -16.50
N GLY A 571 8.01 10.97 -16.37
CA GLY A 571 7.19 10.81 -15.15
C GLY A 571 6.98 12.11 -14.37
N CYS A 572 6.47 12.00 -13.13
CA CYS A 572 6.21 13.16 -12.26
C CYS A 572 7.36 13.39 -11.27
N ARG A 573 7.97 14.58 -11.29
CA ARG A 573 8.87 15.02 -10.21
C ARG A 573 8.92 16.53 -10.07
N ALA A 574 9.01 17.01 -8.84
CA ALA A 574 8.95 18.44 -8.55
C ALA A 574 10.18 19.18 -9.05
N GLY A 575 9.97 20.17 -9.92
CA GLY A 575 10.98 21.17 -10.29
C GLY A 575 12.24 20.62 -10.96
N GLY A 576 12.19 19.43 -11.57
CA GLY A 576 13.31 18.85 -12.32
C GLY A 576 14.46 18.28 -11.47
N ALA A 577 14.20 17.91 -10.21
CA ALA A 577 15.19 17.25 -9.37
C ALA A 577 15.73 15.92 -10.00
N PRO A 578 17.02 15.55 -9.83
CA PRO A 578 17.64 14.38 -10.46
C PRO A 578 17.20 13.05 -9.81
N TRP A 579 16.54 12.15 -10.56
CA TRP A 579 15.84 10.95 -10.03
C TRP A 579 16.62 10.17 -8.95
N GLU A 580 16.12 10.22 -7.71
CA GLU A 580 16.67 9.45 -6.56
C GLU A 580 15.88 8.18 -6.26
N ASN A 581 14.66 8.05 -6.80
CA ASN A 581 13.88 6.82 -6.81
C ASN A 581 13.01 6.76 -8.08
N THR A 582 12.64 5.55 -8.50
CA THR A 582 11.83 5.31 -9.71
C THR A 582 10.32 5.32 -9.46
N ARG A 583 9.87 5.49 -8.21
CA ARG A 583 8.48 5.24 -7.76
C ARG A 583 7.41 6.04 -8.53
N TYR A 584 7.77 7.20 -9.06
CA TYR A 584 6.89 8.08 -9.87
C TYR A 584 7.33 8.21 -11.34
N THR A 585 8.18 7.30 -11.84
CA THR A 585 8.45 7.11 -13.27
C THR A 585 7.46 6.11 -13.87
N ARG A 586 7.39 6.07 -15.20
CA ARG A 586 6.63 5.05 -15.95
C ARG A 586 7.09 3.61 -15.63
N GLU A 587 8.32 3.44 -15.17
CA GLU A 587 8.89 2.15 -14.75
C GLU A 587 8.51 1.78 -13.31
N GLY A 588 8.45 2.73 -12.38
CA GLY A 588 7.97 2.46 -11.01
C GLY A 588 6.50 2.04 -10.95
N LEU A 589 5.67 2.55 -11.86
CA LEU A 589 4.24 2.20 -11.97
C LEU A 589 3.98 0.73 -12.35
N ILE A 590 5.03 -0.02 -12.74
CA ILE A 590 4.98 -1.45 -13.01
C ILE A 590 4.74 -2.22 -11.71
N ASN A 591 5.47 -1.88 -10.64
CA ASN A 591 5.39 -2.57 -9.35
C ASN A 591 4.50 -1.81 -8.36
N VAL A 592 3.22 -2.15 -8.32
CA VAL A 592 2.24 -1.47 -7.47
C VAL A 592 2.46 -1.74 -5.97
N ALA A 593 3.26 -2.75 -5.59
CA ALA A 593 3.70 -2.91 -4.21
C ALA A 593 4.55 -1.72 -3.74
N ASP A 594 5.39 -1.15 -4.61
CA ASP A 594 6.25 -0.01 -4.24
C ASP A 594 5.43 1.27 -4.00
N LEU A 595 4.22 1.36 -4.59
CA LEU A 595 3.27 2.46 -4.36
C LEU A 595 2.59 2.35 -2.98
N SER A 596 2.27 1.15 -2.48
CA SER A 596 1.48 0.97 -1.25
C SER A 596 2.21 1.39 0.04
N HIS A 597 3.55 1.47 0.02
CA HIS A 597 4.35 1.87 1.19
C HIS A 597 4.18 3.34 1.65
N GLY A 598 3.30 4.12 1.00
CA GLY A 598 3.08 5.54 1.30
C GLY A 598 2.29 5.84 2.58
N LEU A 599 1.80 4.82 3.29
CA LEU A 599 0.90 4.97 4.45
C LEU A 599 1.47 4.44 5.78
N GLN A 600 2.72 3.96 5.83
CA GLN A 600 3.24 3.22 7.00
C GLN A 600 4.54 3.74 7.64
N GLU A 601 5.14 4.83 7.17
CA GLU A 601 6.35 5.38 7.79
C GLU A 601 6.20 6.86 8.22
N ASN A 602 6.80 7.17 9.38
CA ASN A 602 7.01 8.48 10.01
C ASN A 602 5.85 9.14 10.79
N SER A 603 5.82 8.86 12.10
CA SER A 603 5.53 9.89 13.11
C SER A 603 6.25 9.62 14.44
N PHE A 604 6.85 10.67 15.03
CA PHE A 604 7.38 10.78 16.40
C PHE A 604 8.69 10.06 16.80
N LYS A 605 9.80 10.60 16.28
CA LYS A 605 11.16 10.82 16.84
C LYS A 605 11.88 11.42 15.61
N ASP A 606 12.12 12.73 15.48
CA ASP A 606 12.88 13.63 16.37
C ASP A 606 12.47 15.11 16.25
N SER A 607 12.60 15.88 17.33
CA SER A 607 12.62 17.36 17.26
C SER A 607 13.22 18.04 18.52
N MET A 608 14.28 17.48 19.11
CA MET A 608 15.02 18.13 20.21
C MET A 608 16.53 17.80 20.28
N SER A 609 17.33 18.23 19.29
CA SER A 609 18.71 18.76 19.55
C SER A 609 19.43 19.24 18.29
N ALA A 610 19.12 20.45 17.78
CA ALA A 610 19.87 21.03 16.66
C ALA A 610 20.04 22.56 16.78
N THR A 611 20.67 23.06 17.85
CA THR A 611 21.21 24.43 17.84
C THR A 611 22.39 24.63 18.80
N LYS A 612 23.63 24.38 18.32
CA LYS A 612 24.80 25.25 18.57
C LYS A 612 26.08 24.83 17.83
N ALA A 613 26.44 25.67 16.85
CA ALA A 613 27.77 26.22 16.62
C ALA A 613 29.00 25.30 16.61
N ALA A 614 29.54 25.14 15.41
CA ALA A 614 30.92 24.76 15.11
C ALA A 614 32.00 25.48 15.94
N SER A 615 33.10 24.77 16.25
CA SER A 615 34.48 25.26 16.03
C SER A 615 35.54 24.17 16.29
N ALA A 616 36.73 24.37 15.71
CA ALA A 616 38.01 23.70 15.96
C ALA A 616 38.25 22.27 15.43
N ALA A 617 39.27 22.17 14.58
CA ALA A 617 40.01 20.94 14.23
C ALA A 617 41.43 21.01 14.87
N PRO A 618 42.39 20.11 14.56
CA PRO A 618 42.53 18.80 15.20
C PRO A 618 43.86 18.65 15.97
N ALA A 619 43.99 17.62 16.83
CA ALA A 619 45.24 17.35 17.57
C ALA A 619 45.59 15.85 17.69
N ALA A 620 46.41 15.39 16.74
CA ALA A 620 47.65 14.63 16.93
C ALA A 620 47.85 13.64 18.12
N PHE A 621 48.17 12.37 17.76
CA PHE A 621 49.04 11.39 18.48
C PHE A 621 48.57 10.93 19.89
N THR A 622 48.80 9.69 20.35
CA THR A 622 49.97 8.80 20.16
C THR A 622 49.60 7.34 20.45
N SER A 623 50.32 6.39 19.85
CA SER A 623 50.33 4.97 20.24
C SER A 623 50.99 4.74 21.62
N VAL A 624 50.42 3.84 22.45
CA VAL A 624 51.16 3.18 23.54
C VAL A 624 50.76 1.70 23.61
N SER A 625 51.76 0.82 23.58
CA SER A 625 51.66 -0.60 23.87
C SER A 625 52.18 -0.90 25.28
N SER A 626 51.65 -1.92 25.96
CA SER A 626 52.41 -2.62 27.01
C SER A 626 51.83 -4.01 27.32
N ASN A 627 52.73 -5.00 27.39
CA ASN A 627 52.45 -6.35 27.87
C ASN A 627 52.47 -6.42 29.40
N SER A 628 51.71 -7.36 29.99
CA SER A 628 52.24 -8.34 30.97
C SER A 628 51.11 -9.34 31.33
N VAL A 629 51.23 -10.63 30.99
CA VAL A 629 51.95 -11.68 31.75
C VAL A 629 51.36 -11.95 33.14
N PHE A 630 50.67 -13.08 33.27
CA PHE A 630 51.04 -14.07 34.31
C PHE A 630 50.85 -15.49 33.78
N SER A 631 51.71 -16.40 34.25
CA SER A 631 51.81 -17.78 33.75
C SER A 631 51.59 -18.81 34.85
N GLY A 632 51.06 -19.98 34.49
CA GLY A 632 50.70 -21.03 35.45
C GLY A 632 50.60 -22.42 34.83
N LYS A 633 51.69 -22.91 34.21
CA LYS A 633 51.75 -24.30 33.68
C LYS A 633 51.73 -25.32 34.83
N LYS A 634 50.95 -26.40 34.68
CA LYS A 634 51.35 -27.75 35.13
C LYS A 634 50.85 -28.86 34.20
N GLN A 635 51.85 -29.59 33.70
CA GLN A 635 51.83 -30.93 33.10
C GLN A 635 51.19 -31.99 34.03
N LEU A 636 50.80 -33.21 33.65
CA LEU A 636 50.94 -34.03 32.42
C LEU A 636 50.07 -35.32 32.53
N HIS A 637 50.02 -36.10 31.43
CA HIS A 637 49.76 -37.56 31.29
C HIS A 637 48.41 -38.05 30.72
N ASN A 638 48.53 -38.69 29.55
CA ASN A 638 47.61 -39.71 29.02
C ASN A 638 47.91 -41.07 29.68
N SER A 639 46.87 -41.80 30.08
CA SER A 639 46.87 -43.26 29.96
C SER A 639 45.44 -43.85 29.96
N SER A 640 45.10 -44.46 28.83
CA SER A 640 44.11 -45.52 28.62
C SER A 640 43.40 -46.14 29.84
N LEU A 641 42.08 -46.33 29.75
CA LEU A 641 41.44 -47.62 30.05
C LEU A 641 40.09 -47.77 29.33
N ARG A 642 39.93 -48.89 28.62
CA ARG A 642 38.63 -49.37 28.12
C ARG A 642 37.83 -50.03 29.26
N THR A 643 36.56 -50.31 28.96
CA THR A 643 35.67 -51.28 29.64
C THR A 643 35.04 -50.87 30.98
N ALA A 644 33.79 -50.38 30.89
CA ALA A 644 32.69 -50.80 31.76
C ALA A 644 31.33 -50.55 31.07
N ARG A 645 30.71 -51.60 30.49
CA ARG A 645 29.26 -51.61 30.26
C ARG A 645 28.59 -52.05 31.57
N SER A 646 27.78 -51.20 32.18
CA SER A 646 26.76 -51.68 33.13
C SER A 646 25.56 -50.72 33.21
N THR A 647 24.44 -51.20 32.67
CA THR A 647 23.10 -51.01 33.26
C THR A 647 22.71 -49.61 33.74
N MET A 648 22.16 -48.81 32.84
CA MET A 648 20.91 -48.12 33.16
C MET A 648 19.76 -48.73 32.35
N THR A 649 18.63 -48.88 33.02
CA THR A 649 17.41 -49.50 32.50
C THR A 649 16.80 -48.65 31.39
N LYS A 650 16.32 -49.30 30.33
CA LYS A 650 15.47 -48.68 29.31
C LYS A 650 14.19 -48.13 29.95
N ALA A 651 14.16 -46.84 30.26
CA ALA A 651 12.91 -46.09 30.21
C ALA A 651 12.53 -45.97 28.72
N SER A 652 11.25 -46.15 28.40
CA SER A 652 10.77 -46.19 27.02
C SER A 652 10.90 -44.82 26.36
N THR A 653 11.86 -44.69 25.45
CA THR A 653 11.90 -43.62 24.46
C THR A 653 10.65 -43.70 23.58
N VAL A 654 9.74 -42.75 23.72
CA VAL A 654 9.05 -42.20 22.55
C VAL A 654 10.02 -41.19 21.95
N ALA A 655 11.05 -41.70 21.30
CA ALA A 655 11.84 -40.90 20.38
C ALA A 655 10.96 -40.59 19.16
N LEU A 656 11.33 -39.58 18.39
CA LEU A 656 10.90 -39.53 16.99
C LEU A 656 11.58 -40.73 16.31
N ASP A 657 10.91 -41.89 16.25
CA ASP A 657 11.50 -43.19 15.86
C ASP A 657 12.11 -43.13 14.45
N LEU A 658 13.40 -42.81 14.41
CA LEU A 658 14.24 -42.83 13.23
C LEU A 658 14.94 -44.19 13.17
N GLU A 659 14.37 -45.12 12.40
CA GLU A 659 15.15 -46.24 11.88
C GLU A 659 16.19 -45.70 10.90
N ALA A 660 17.36 -45.33 11.44
CA ALA A 660 18.56 -45.05 10.69
C ALA A 660 18.83 -46.19 9.68
N ASP A 661 19.27 -45.82 8.47
CA ASP A 661 19.41 -46.65 7.27
C ASP A 661 18.12 -46.99 6.48
N SER A 662 16.94 -46.48 6.87
CA SER A 662 15.81 -46.45 5.92
C SER A 662 16.01 -45.34 4.88
N LEU A 663 16.27 -45.73 3.63
CA LEU A 663 16.18 -44.83 2.47
C LEU A 663 14.72 -44.39 2.33
N PHE A 664 14.37 -43.25 2.93
CA PHE A 664 13.07 -42.62 2.73
C PHE A 664 12.87 -42.39 1.23
N PRO A 665 11.82 -42.95 0.60
CA PRO A 665 11.52 -42.65 -0.79
C PRO A 665 11.23 -41.16 -0.91
N GLU A 666 11.75 -40.50 -1.95
CA GLU A 666 11.45 -39.08 -2.17
C GLU A 666 9.93 -38.86 -2.22
N PRO A 667 9.40 -37.87 -1.48
CA PRO A 667 7.96 -37.61 -1.44
C PRO A 667 7.45 -37.25 -2.84
N SER A 668 6.23 -37.65 -3.16
CA SER A 668 5.60 -37.19 -4.41
C SER A 668 5.34 -35.67 -4.33
N PRO A 669 5.24 -34.97 -5.48
CA PRO A 669 4.90 -33.55 -5.49
C PRO A 669 3.60 -33.21 -4.73
N ASP A 670 2.63 -34.13 -4.73
CA ASP A 670 1.37 -33.98 -4.00
C ASP A 670 1.58 -34.09 -2.47
N GLN A 671 2.53 -34.92 -2.01
CA GLN A 671 2.88 -35.06 -0.59
C GLN A 671 3.65 -33.82 -0.08
N GLU A 672 4.62 -33.33 -0.86
CA GLU A 672 5.38 -32.12 -0.51
C GLU A 672 4.46 -30.89 -0.45
N ALA A 673 3.50 -30.77 -1.38
CA ALA A 673 2.50 -29.71 -1.37
C ALA A 673 1.56 -29.78 -0.15
N ALA A 674 1.08 -30.98 0.18
CA ALA A 674 0.18 -31.19 1.32
C ALA A 674 0.86 -30.95 2.68
N LEU A 675 2.15 -31.28 2.82
CA LEU A 675 2.96 -30.91 3.98
C LEU A 675 3.21 -29.40 4.02
N SER A 676 3.52 -28.77 2.88
CA SER A 676 3.73 -27.32 2.78
C SER A 676 2.52 -26.53 3.24
N GLU A 677 1.30 -26.89 2.80
CA GLU A 677 0.05 -26.27 3.25
C GLU A 677 -0.12 -26.35 4.77
N LEU A 678 0.15 -27.53 5.36
CA LEU A 678 0.09 -27.72 6.81
C LEU A 678 1.12 -26.87 7.55
N LEU A 679 2.37 -26.81 7.07
CA LEU A 679 3.45 -26.01 7.66
C LEU A 679 3.15 -24.50 7.65
N LEU A 680 2.44 -24.01 6.64
CA LEU A 680 2.02 -22.61 6.53
C LEU A 680 0.79 -22.28 7.41
N SER A 681 -0.07 -23.26 7.69
CA SER A 681 -1.28 -23.06 8.49
C SER A 681 -0.99 -22.69 9.96
N GLY A 682 -1.87 -21.93 10.60
CA GLY A 682 -1.78 -21.71 12.05
C GLY A 682 -0.57 -20.87 12.49
N GLY A 683 -0.16 -19.89 11.68
CA GLY A 683 0.87 -18.89 12.00
C GLY A 683 0.44 -17.51 11.52
N ASP A 684 1.19 -16.48 11.92
CA ASP A 684 0.87 -15.08 11.59
C ASP A 684 1.23 -14.71 10.12
N ASP A 685 0.99 -13.45 9.73
CA ASP A 685 1.22 -12.92 8.37
C ASP A 685 2.64 -13.17 7.80
N ARG A 686 3.63 -13.41 8.66
CA ARG A 686 5.01 -13.73 8.26
C ARG A 686 5.17 -15.17 7.73
N THR A 687 4.21 -16.06 7.96
CA THR A 687 4.15 -17.38 7.28
C THR A 687 3.75 -17.24 5.81
N PHE A 688 3.00 -16.21 5.44
CA PHE A 688 2.33 -16.15 4.14
C PHE A 688 3.34 -16.03 2.99
N LEU A 689 3.12 -16.84 1.96
CA LEU A 689 3.91 -16.80 0.73
C LEU A 689 3.32 -15.79 -0.25
N ASP A 690 4.18 -14.97 -0.84
CA ASP A 690 3.83 -14.21 -2.03
C ASP A 690 3.46 -15.18 -3.18
N PRO A 691 2.30 -15.00 -3.84
CA PRO A 691 1.79 -15.97 -4.80
C PRO A 691 2.62 -16.07 -6.09
N VAL A 692 3.50 -15.12 -6.39
CA VAL A 692 4.35 -15.12 -7.60
C VAL A 692 5.68 -15.81 -7.33
N THR A 693 6.33 -15.47 -6.21
CA THR A 693 7.67 -15.93 -5.84
C THR A 693 7.67 -17.20 -4.99
N GLN A 694 6.53 -17.58 -4.41
CA GLN A 694 6.38 -18.71 -3.47
C GLN A 694 7.33 -18.60 -2.26
N ARG A 695 7.58 -17.37 -1.81
CA ARG A 695 8.47 -17.01 -0.70
C ARG A 695 7.75 -16.04 0.24
N ASN A 696 8.06 -16.10 1.52
CA ASN A 696 7.55 -15.15 2.51
C ASN A 696 8.39 -13.85 2.57
N SER A 697 8.09 -12.98 3.54
CA SER A 697 8.83 -11.73 3.80
C SER A 697 10.31 -11.90 4.20
N TYR A 698 10.80 -13.13 4.32
CA TYR A 698 12.21 -13.49 4.54
C TYR A 698 12.83 -14.18 3.32
N HIS A 699 12.16 -14.13 2.17
CA HIS A 699 12.57 -14.72 0.89
C HIS A 699 12.79 -16.24 0.91
N VAL A 700 12.12 -16.96 1.81
CA VAL A 700 12.16 -18.43 1.92
C VAL A 700 10.76 -19.04 1.89
N GLY A 701 10.67 -20.34 1.54
CA GLY A 701 9.43 -21.12 1.54
C GLY A 701 9.50 -22.31 2.52
N PRO A 702 8.39 -23.05 2.71
CA PRO A 702 8.26 -24.18 3.64
C PRO A 702 8.82 -25.50 3.09
N PHE A 703 9.72 -25.46 2.12
CA PHE A 703 10.25 -26.63 1.40
C PHE A 703 11.77 -26.68 1.49
N THR A 704 12.33 -27.86 1.18
CA THR A 704 13.80 -28.02 1.06
C THR A 704 14.32 -27.27 -0.18
N LEU A 705 15.57 -26.78 -0.12
CA LEU A 705 16.21 -26.06 -1.23
C LEU A 705 17.54 -26.71 -1.61
N PRO A 706 17.52 -27.75 -2.47
CA PRO A 706 18.73 -28.45 -2.91
C PRO A 706 19.75 -27.49 -3.55
N GLY A 707 21.01 -27.56 -3.09
CA GLY A 707 22.10 -26.74 -3.61
C GLY A 707 22.16 -25.30 -3.11
N ALA A 708 21.20 -24.85 -2.29
CA ALA A 708 21.32 -23.56 -1.60
C ALA A 708 22.33 -23.64 -0.45
N LEU A 709 23.16 -22.62 -0.28
CA LEU A 709 24.02 -22.47 0.89
C LEU A 709 23.25 -21.76 1.99
N VAL A 710 23.05 -22.45 3.12
CA VAL A 710 22.25 -21.95 4.24
C VAL A 710 23.14 -21.72 5.46
N ARG A 711 22.92 -20.61 6.14
CA ARG A 711 23.37 -20.35 7.51
C ARG A 711 22.17 -19.94 8.35
N SER A 712 22.13 -20.37 9.60
CA SER A 712 21.01 -20.15 10.52
C SER A 712 20.60 -18.69 10.57
N SER A 713 19.44 -18.39 10.00
CA SER A 713 18.81 -17.09 10.08
C SER A 713 18.30 -16.85 11.49
N CYS A 714 18.39 -15.60 11.94
CA CYS A 714 17.80 -15.17 13.21
C CYS A 714 16.27 -14.95 13.14
N THR A 715 15.61 -15.39 12.05
CA THR A 715 14.16 -15.26 11.91
C THR A 715 13.50 -16.37 11.09
N CYS A 716 14.13 -16.89 10.02
CA CYS A 716 13.44 -17.77 9.08
C CYS A 716 14.42 -18.64 8.27
N ASN A 717 14.24 -19.97 8.29
CA ASN A 717 15.07 -20.94 7.57
C ASN A 717 14.19 -21.87 6.71
N PRO A 718 14.68 -22.39 5.55
CA PRO A 718 14.03 -23.50 4.85
C PRO A 718 14.18 -24.80 5.65
N LEU A 719 13.38 -25.84 5.34
CA LEU A 719 13.60 -27.14 5.97
C LEU A 719 14.91 -27.77 5.51
N THR A 720 15.59 -28.42 6.47
CA THR A 720 16.67 -29.35 6.19
C THR A 720 16.11 -30.68 5.68
N ASN A 721 16.98 -31.52 5.10
CA ASN A 721 16.58 -32.86 4.65
C ASN A 721 16.10 -33.75 5.79
N LEU A 722 16.72 -33.66 6.98
CA LEU A 722 16.29 -34.42 8.17
C LEU A 722 14.93 -33.91 8.69
N ALA A 723 14.78 -32.59 8.85
CA ALA A 723 13.52 -32.00 9.30
C ALA A 723 12.36 -32.33 8.34
N SER A 724 12.60 -32.28 7.02
CA SER A 724 11.61 -32.65 6.01
C SER A 724 11.26 -34.15 6.06
N ALA A 725 12.24 -35.05 6.18
CA ALA A 725 11.98 -36.49 6.27
C ALA A 725 11.14 -36.85 7.52
N VAL A 726 11.45 -36.24 8.66
CA VAL A 726 10.66 -36.42 9.90
C VAL A 726 9.25 -35.84 9.75
N ALA A 727 9.12 -34.62 9.20
CA ALA A 727 7.83 -33.98 8.98
C ALA A 727 6.92 -34.80 8.03
N HIS A 728 7.47 -35.39 6.97
CA HIS A 728 6.74 -36.29 6.08
C HIS A 728 6.27 -37.57 6.78
N ASN A 729 7.10 -38.19 7.62
CA ASN A 729 6.72 -39.38 8.41
C ASN A 729 5.58 -39.04 9.39
N TRP A 730 5.64 -37.87 10.04
CA TRP A 730 4.61 -37.42 10.98
C TRP A 730 3.36 -36.82 10.31
N TYR A 731 3.37 -36.55 9.00
CA TYR A 731 2.30 -35.84 8.30
C TYR A 731 0.91 -36.44 8.54
N GLN A 732 0.72 -37.74 8.28
CA GLN A 732 -0.58 -38.39 8.49
C GLN A 732 -0.97 -38.41 9.97
N ARG A 733 -0.02 -38.68 10.87
CA ARG A 733 -0.29 -38.74 12.31
C ARG A 733 -0.74 -37.39 12.88
N VAL A 734 -0.24 -36.26 12.36
CA VAL A 734 -0.66 -34.93 12.79
C VAL A 734 -1.93 -34.46 12.07
N SER A 735 -2.09 -34.76 10.78
CA SER A 735 -3.24 -34.30 9.98
C SER A 735 -4.51 -35.13 10.20
N GLU A 736 -4.41 -36.38 10.63
CA GLU A 736 -5.54 -37.27 10.89
C GLU A 736 -5.89 -37.39 12.40
N ALA A 737 -5.04 -36.89 13.31
CA ALA A 737 -5.25 -36.96 14.76
C ALA A 737 -6.59 -36.38 15.21
N ASN A 738 -7.36 -37.19 15.95
CA ASN A 738 -8.56 -36.74 16.63
C ASN A 738 -8.23 -35.80 17.82
N PRO A 739 -9.21 -35.13 18.47
CA PRO A 739 -8.98 -34.23 19.60
C PRO A 739 -8.10 -34.79 20.73
N GLU A 740 -8.36 -36.01 21.18
CA GLU A 740 -7.63 -36.65 22.28
C GLU A 740 -6.20 -37.05 21.86
N GLU A 741 -6.06 -37.59 20.64
CA GLU A 741 -4.76 -37.92 20.04
C GLU A 741 -3.86 -36.69 19.85
N PHE A 742 -4.45 -35.55 19.45
CA PHE A 742 -3.71 -34.31 19.26
C PHE A 742 -3.26 -33.68 20.59
N THR A 743 -4.13 -33.66 21.61
CA THR A 743 -3.74 -33.24 22.96
C THR A 743 -2.57 -34.10 23.47
N GLN A 744 -2.64 -35.42 23.29
CA GLN A 744 -1.56 -36.33 23.70
C GLN A 744 -0.27 -36.11 22.90
N LEU A 745 -0.37 -35.81 21.59
CA LEU A 745 0.77 -35.49 20.74
C LEU A 745 1.48 -34.20 21.20
N MET A 746 0.72 -33.15 21.53
CA MET A 746 1.28 -31.91 22.06
C MET A 746 1.95 -32.10 23.43
N GLU A 747 1.42 -32.98 24.28
CA GLU A 747 1.97 -33.30 25.61
C GLU A 747 3.24 -34.18 25.50
N ASP A 748 3.13 -35.39 24.94
CA ASP A 748 4.21 -36.40 24.98
C ASP A 748 5.34 -36.13 23.98
N THR A 749 4.97 -35.65 22.79
CA THR A 749 5.89 -35.47 21.66
C THR A 749 6.47 -34.07 21.69
N VAL A 750 5.65 -33.02 21.49
CA VAL A 750 6.17 -31.64 21.40
C VAL A 750 6.72 -31.16 22.74
N ARG A 751 5.89 -31.03 23.78
CA ARG A 751 6.34 -30.49 25.06
C ARG A 751 7.25 -31.48 25.79
N GLY A 752 6.97 -32.78 25.71
CA GLY A 752 7.83 -33.84 26.23
C GLY A 752 9.25 -33.84 25.65
N SER A 753 9.44 -33.65 24.33
CA SER A 753 10.81 -33.58 23.77
C SER A 753 11.52 -32.26 24.09
N ILE A 754 10.81 -31.12 24.17
CA ILE A 754 11.40 -29.87 24.68
C ILE A 754 11.91 -30.08 26.11
N MET A 755 11.10 -30.68 26.99
CA MET A 755 11.48 -30.93 28.40
C MET A 755 12.66 -31.90 28.53
N ARG A 756 12.66 -33.00 27.76
CA ARG A 756 13.76 -33.99 27.76
C ARG A 756 15.05 -33.41 27.17
N GLY A 757 14.96 -32.77 26.00
CA GLY A 757 16.11 -32.24 25.27
C GLY A 757 16.82 -31.11 26.03
N LEU A 758 16.07 -30.27 26.74
CA LEU A 758 16.64 -29.20 27.58
C LEU A 758 16.95 -29.62 29.02
N GLU A 759 16.71 -30.87 29.41
CA GLU A 759 16.87 -31.38 30.78
C GLU A 759 16.16 -30.51 31.84
N LEU A 760 14.93 -30.09 31.55
CA LEU A 760 14.19 -29.14 32.41
C LEU A 760 13.88 -29.74 33.80
N PRO A 761 13.94 -28.94 34.88
CA PRO A 761 13.71 -29.41 36.23
C PRO A 761 12.26 -29.91 36.44
N GLU A 762 12.09 -30.87 37.36
CA GLU A 762 10.78 -31.45 37.68
C GLU A 762 9.80 -30.36 38.14
N GLY A 763 8.59 -30.37 37.55
CA GLY A 763 7.57 -29.35 37.80
C GLY A 763 7.65 -28.10 36.91
N ALA A 764 8.68 -27.95 36.07
CA ALA A 764 8.71 -26.89 35.06
C ALA A 764 7.60 -27.07 34.02
N GLY A 765 7.09 -25.96 33.49
CA GLY A 765 6.06 -25.93 32.46
C GLY A 765 6.61 -25.48 31.11
N VAL A 766 5.99 -25.97 30.04
CA VAL A 766 6.20 -25.49 28.67
C VAL A 766 4.86 -25.08 28.10
N VAL A 767 4.73 -23.85 27.60
CA VAL A 767 3.58 -23.38 26.82
C VAL A 767 4.07 -23.09 25.40
N THR A 768 3.37 -23.56 24.37
CA THR A 768 3.69 -23.28 22.96
C THR A 768 2.98 -22.03 22.46
N ALA A 769 3.50 -21.44 21.38
CA ALA A 769 2.92 -20.28 20.71
C ALA A 769 3.16 -20.36 19.19
N PRO A 770 2.26 -19.80 18.36
CA PRO A 770 2.42 -19.77 16.91
C PRO A 770 3.67 -19.07 16.42
N SER A 771 4.29 -18.18 17.21
CA SER A 771 5.61 -17.63 16.91
C SER A 771 6.38 -17.30 18.19
N GLY A 772 7.70 -17.14 18.06
CA GLY A 772 8.55 -16.60 19.13
C GLY A 772 8.35 -15.11 19.41
N THR A 773 7.39 -14.44 18.76
CA THR A 773 6.94 -13.08 19.14
C THR A 773 5.64 -13.14 19.94
N ASP A 774 4.69 -14.00 19.56
CA ASP A 774 3.39 -14.08 20.23
C ASP A 774 3.50 -14.70 21.61
N VAL A 775 4.55 -15.51 21.85
CA VAL A 775 4.86 -16.06 23.16
C VAL A 775 5.10 -14.97 24.22
N GLU A 776 5.52 -13.78 23.82
CA GLU A 776 5.78 -12.63 24.71
C GLU A 776 4.48 -12.01 25.27
N LEU A 777 3.29 -12.43 24.79
CA LEU A 777 1.99 -12.13 25.42
C LEU A 777 1.80 -12.89 26.75
N VAL A 778 2.42 -14.07 26.91
CA VAL A 778 2.18 -14.95 28.06
C VAL A 778 2.68 -14.35 29.40
N PRO A 779 3.85 -13.69 29.49
CA PRO A 779 4.30 -13.03 30.71
C PRO A 779 3.34 -11.97 31.26
N VAL A 780 2.75 -11.13 30.41
CA VAL A 780 1.79 -10.12 30.88
C VAL A 780 0.46 -10.76 31.30
N MET A 781 0.05 -11.85 30.66
CA MET A 781 -1.08 -12.69 31.12
C MET A 781 -0.81 -13.28 32.51
N ILE A 782 0.38 -13.84 32.75
CA ILE A 782 0.79 -14.38 34.05
C ILE A 782 0.78 -13.27 35.11
N ALA A 783 1.32 -12.08 34.81
CA ALA A 783 1.36 -10.96 35.74
C ALA A 783 -0.06 -10.49 36.13
N LYS A 784 -0.96 -10.30 35.16
CA LYS A 784 -2.36 -9.94 35.41
C LYS A 784 -3.14 -11.03 36.15
N ALA A 785 -2.90 -12.31 35.84
CA ALA A 785 -3.56 -13.44 36.49
C ALA A 785 -3.15 -13.62 37.96
N LEU A 786 -1.89 -13.34 38.30
CA LEU A 786 -1.38 -13.41 39.69
C LEU A 786 -1.67 -12.13 40.50
N PHE A 787 -1.88 -10.99 39.83
CA PHE A 787 -2.13 -9.70 40.46
C PHE A 787 -3.36 -8.98 39.85
N PRO A 788 -4.57 -9.57 39.92
CA PRO A 788 -5.77 -9.03 39.25
C PRO A 788 -6.24 -7.67 39.79
N GLU A 789 -5.89 -7.34 41.04
CA GLU A 789 -6.20 -6.05 41.69
C GLU A 789 -5.18 -4.95 41.35
N ALA A 790 -4.11 -5.25 40.61
CA ALA A 790 -3.08 -4.27 40.26
C ALA A 790 -3.57 -3.32 39.16
N LYS A 791 -3.51 -2.02 39.44
CA LYS A 791 -3.98 -0.96 38.52
C LYS A 791 -3.19 -0.93 37.21
N GLN A 792 -1.89 -1.20 37.27
CA GLN A 792 -0.99 -1.17 36.13
C GLN A 792 0.05 -2.30 36.26
N VAL A 793 0.40 -2.92 35.14
CA VAL A 793 1.61 -3.77 35.02
C VAL A 793 2.69 -2.93 34.33
N ARG A 794 3.91 -2.91 34.88
CA ARG A 794 5.05 -2.30 34.19
C ARG A 794 5.81 -3.34 33.41
N VAL A 795 6.11 -3.07 32.15
CA VAL A 795 6.85 -3.94 31.24
C VAL A 795 8.10 -3.20 30.81
N MET A 796 9.27 -3.79 31.01
CA MET A 796 10.55 -3.23 30.57
C MET A 796 11.12 -4.13 29.49
N VAL A 797 11.54 -3.57 28.36
CA VAL A 797 12.05 -4.35 27.22
C VAL A 797 13.46 -3.88 26.89
N ALA A 798 14.45 -4.71 27.22
CA ALA A 798 15.87 -4.47 26.97
C ALA A 798 16.30 -4.86 25.55
N ALA A 799 17.48 -4.38 25.18
CA ALA A 799 18.11 -4.60 23.88
C ALA A 799 17.24 -4.24 22.66
N MET A 800 16.45 -3.16 22.77
CA MET A 800 15.70 -2.61 21.65
C MET A 800 16.62 -2.30 20.45
N ASN A 801 16.05 -2.37 19.24
CA ASN A 801 16.71 -2.42 17.93
C ASN A 801 17.44 -3.76 17.59
N GLU A 802 17.96 -4.51 18.56
CA GLU A 802 18.58 -5.83 18.30
C GLU A 802 17.69 -7.07 18.60
N ILE A 803 16.45 -6.89 19.07
CA ILE A 803 15.45 -7.97 19.25
C ILE A 803 14.51 -8.14 18.05
N GLY A 804 13.58 -9.11 18.12
CA GLY A 804 12.58 -9.36 17.08
C GLY A 804 11.62 -8.19 16.85
N LYS A 805 11.22 -7.94 15.59
CA LYS A 805 10.18 -6.94 15.30
C LYS A 805 8.87 -7.39 15.95
N GLY A 806 8.26 -6.53 16.77
CA GLY A 806 6.99 -6.80 17.45
C GLY A 806 7.11 -7.35 18.88
N VAL A 807 8.31 -7.65 19.39
CA VAL A 807 8.50 -8.14 20.78
C VAL A 807 7.97 -7.13 21.81
N ALA A 808 8.32 -5.85 21.68
CA ALA A 808 7.83 -4.81 22.59
C ALA A 808 6.30 -4.64 22.57
N LEU A 809 5.66 -4.82 21.40
CA LEU A 809 4.19 -4.78 21.27
C LEU A 809 3.57 -5.98 22.01
N ALA A 810 4.05 -7.20 21.73
CA ALA A 810 3.55 -8.41 22.35
C ALA A 810 3.75 -8.42 23.88
N ALA A 811 4.94 -8.05 24.36
CA ALA A 811 5.21 -7.85 25.78
C ALA A 811 4.29 -6.79 26.41
N GLY A 812 3.94 -5.74 25.67
CA GLY A 812 2.97 -4.71 26.05
C GLY A 812 1.50 -5.10 25.96
N GLY A 813 1.17 -6.36 25.65
CA GLY A 813 -0.22 -6.81 25.48
C GLY A 813 -0.89 -6.28 24.21
N GLN A 814 -0.11 -6.07 23.14
CA GLN A 814 -0.59 -5.56 21.85
C GLN A 814 -0.34 -6.55 20.70
N HIS A 815 -1.16 -6.44 19.65
CA HIS A 815 -1.06 -7.27 18.46
C HIS A 815 0.25 -7.00 17.70
N SER A 816 1.07 -8.04 17.52
CA SER A 816 2.41 -7.97 16.91
C SER A 816 2.40 -7.91 15.37
N SER A 817 1.32 -8.43 14.77
CA SER A 817 1.06 -8.68 13.35
C SER A 817 -0.34 -8.17 12.96
N ASN A 818 -0.63 -8.04 11.65
CA ASN A 818 -1.96 -7.65 11.16
C ASN A 818 -2.94 -8.84 10.98
N VAL A 819 -2.46 -10.08 11.15
CA VAL A 819 -3.28 -11.30 11.07
C VAL A 819 -2.95 -12.18 12.25
N ALA A 820 -3.97 -12.73 12.90
CA ALA A 820 -3.76 -13.62 14.04
C ALA A 820 -3.73 -15.09 13.62
N PRO A 821 -2.86 -15.92 14.22
CA PRO A 821 -2.59 -17.30 13.76
C PRO A 821 -3.81 -18.23 13.67
N LEU A 822 -4.87 -17.99 14.44
CA LEU A 822 -6.07 -18.83 14.51
C LEU A 822 -7.33 -18.13 13.97
N SER A 823 -7.17 -17.05 13.18
CA SER A 823 -8.29 -16.25 12.71
C SER A 823 -8.09 -15.66 11.32
N ASP A 824 -9.13 -15.76 10.49
CA ASP A 824 -9.20 -15.07 9.20
C ASP A 824 -9.52 -13.56 9.33
N GLU A 825 -9.73 -13.07 10.56
CA GLU A 825 -10.02 -11.65 10.81
C GLU A 825 -8.74 -10.80 10.77
N SER A 826 -8.80 -9.69 10.04
CA SER A 826 -7.74 -8.69 10.07
C SER A 826 -7.75 -7.94 11.40
N ILE A 827 -6.61 -7.94 12.08
CA ILE A 827 -6.42 -7.25 13.36
C ILE A 827 -5.46 -6.10 13.14
N LEU A 828 -5.68 -4.96 13.79
CA LEU A 828 -4.79 -3.82 13.66
C LEU A 828 -3.54 -4.04 14.52
N ARG A 829 -2.36 -4.15 13.89
CA ARG A 829 -1.07 -4.20 14.60
C ARG A 829 -0.90 -3.00 15.53
N GLY A 830 -0.43 -3.24 16.75
CA GLY A 830 -0.30 -2.24 17.82
C GLY A 830 -1.57 -1.98 18.64
N ARG A 831 -2.74 -2.51 18.25
CA ARG A 831 -3.95 -2.51 19.09
C ARG A 831 -3.75 -3.38 20.33
N HIS A 832 -4.34 -3.04 21.48
CA HIS A 832 -4.28 -3.88 22.67
C HIS A 832 -5.23 -5.08 22.59
N VAL A 833 -4.78 -6.25 23.09
CA VAL A 833 -5.60 -7.48 23.18
C VAL A 833 -6.75 -7.34 24.20
N GLU A 834 -6.74 -6.28 25.00
CA GLU A 834 -7.76 -5.95 26.01
C GLU A 834 -9.02 -5.28 25.43
N GLU A 835 -8.97 -4.69 24.23
CA GLU A 835 -9.97 -3.72 23.73
C GLU A 835 -11.40 -4.28 23.49
N LEU A 836 -11.62 -5.60 23.52
CA LEU A 836 -12.98 -6.17 23.52
C LEU A 836 -13.75 -5.90 24.82
N LEU A 837 -13.05 -5.57 25.91
CA LEU A 837 -13.68 -5.18 27.17
C LEU A 837 -14.08 -3.69 27.09
N ASN A 838 -15.37 -3.41 26.87
CA ASN A 838 -15.98 -2.07 26.85
C ASN A 838 -15.82 -1.29 28.18
N LYS A 839 -14.59 -0.87 28.50
CA LYS A 839 -14.23 -0.07 29.68
C LYS A 839 -13.20 0.99 29.30
N GLU A 840 -13.29 2.12 29.97
CA GLU A 840 -12.49 3.31 29.68
C GLU A 840 -10.98 3.04 29.89
N ASP A 841 -10.20 3.52 28.93
CA ASP A 841 -8.73 3.70 28.98
C ASP A 841 -7.86 2.46 29.29
N VAL A 842 -8.08 1.40 28.49
CA VAL A 842 -7.20 0.20 28.38
C VAL A 842 -5.71 0.55 28.32
N SER A 843 -5.32 1.65 27.66
CA SER A 843 -3.91 2.07 27.53
C SER A 843 -3.21 2.34 28.88
N THR A 844 -3.96 2.53 29.96
CA THR A 844 -3.42 2.79 31.31
C THR A 844 -3.09 1.51 32.10
N SER A 845 -3.56 0.34 31.64
CA SER A 845 -3.48 -0.98 32.30
C SER A 845 -2.09 -1.63 32.20
N ILE A 846 -1.31 -1.32 31.15
CA ILE A 846 0.05 -1.81 30.91
C ILE A 846 0.92 -0.63 30.48
N LYS A 847 2.09 -0.45 31.10
CA LYS A 847 3.06 0.59 30.73
C LYS A 847 4.36 -0.07 30.25
N VAL A 848 4.76 0.22 29.01
CA VAL A 848 6.02 -0.27 28.42
C VAL A 848 7.13 0.78 28.53
N THR A 849 8.30 0.37 29.01
CA THR A 849 9.57 1.10 28.98
C THR A 849 10.51 0.41 27.99
N GLU A 850 10.88 1.08 26.90
CA GLU A 850 11.81 0.58 25.88
C GLU A 850 13.25 1.01 26.19
N LEU A 851 14.20 0.08 26.12
CA LEU A 851 15.61 0.30 26.44
C LEU A 851 16.51 -0.19 25.28
N ASP A 852 17.13 0.74 24.55
CA ASP A 852 17.94 0.46 23.36
C ASP A 852 19.23 -0.32 23.67
N ALA A 853 19.54 -1.33 22.84
CA ALA A 853 20.77 -2.14 22.96
C ALA A 853 22.04 -1.30 22.82
N ARG A 854 21.99 -0.29 21.93
CA ARG A 854 23.13 0.55 21.55
C ARG A 854 22.74 2.02 21.50
N ASP A 855 23.71 2.88 21.76
CA ASP A 855 23.59 4.33 21.57
C ASP A 855 23.70 4.74 20.08
N SER A 856 23.59 6.04 19.80
CA SER A 856 23.70 6.61 18.45
C SER A 856 25.06 6.36 17.77
N GLU A 857 26.11 6.07 18.55
CA GLU A 857 27.46 5.75 18.07
C GLU A 857 27.65 4.23 17.89
N GLY A 858 26.62 3.41 18.13
CA GLY A 858 26.66 1.96 18.00
C GLY A 858 27.35 1.24 19.18
N ARG A 859 27.52 1.89 20.33
CA ARG A 859 28.10 1.28 21.54
C ARG A 859 27.01 0.68 22.41
N TYR A 860 27.27 -0.47 23.02
CA TYR A 860 26.33 -1.10 23.96
C TYR A 860 26.03 -0.22 25.18
N VAL A 861 24.77 -0.20 25.59
CA VAL A 861 24.30 0.52 26.78
C VAL A 861 23.84 -0.48 27.84
N ASP A 862 24.45 -0.44 29.03
CA ASP A 862 24.00 -1.23 30.18
C ASP A 862 22.88 -0.49 30.91
N HIS A 863 21.70 -1.12 30.99
CA HIS A 863 20.52 -0.55 31.63
C HIS A 863 20.24 -1.14 33.03
N SER A 864 21.16 -1.90 33.61
CA SER A 864 20.96 -2.60 34.89
C SER A 864 20.53 -1.67 36.03
N GLU A 865 21.12 -0.48 36.15
CA GLU A 865 20.73 0.52 37.16
C GLU A 865 19.31 1.09 36.91
N THR A 866 18.95 1.33 35.65
CA THR A 866 17.62 1.80 35.23
C THR A 866 16.54 0.77 35.57
N ILE A 867 16.80 -0.50 35.27
CA ILE A 867 15.92 -1.63 35.57
C ILE A 867 15.73 -1.77 37.09
N ALA A 868 16.82 -1.81 37.85
CA ALA A 868 16.76 -1.92 39.31
C ALA A 868 15.95 -0.77 39.95
N LYS A 869 16.10 0.45 39.42
CA LYS A 869 15.34 1.63 39.87
C LYS A 869 13.85 1.53 39.57
N GLU A 870 13.44 1.23 38.32
CA GLU A 870 12.01 1.15 37.99
C GLU A 870 11.30 -0.01 38.71
N VAL A 871 11.98 -1.14 38.91
CA VAL A 871 11.47 -2.27 39.72
C VAL A 871 11.27 -1.85 41.18
N ALA A 872 12.21 -1.12 41.77
CA ALA A 872 12.06 -0.60 43.14
C ALA A 872 10.89 0.40 43.26
N GLU A 873 10.69 1.27 42.26
CA GLU A 873 9.57 2.21 42.20
C GLU A 873 8.22 1.49 42.04
N ALA A 874 8.12 0.49 41.17
CA ALA A 874 6.91 -0.33 40.98
C ALA A 874 6.53 -1.09 42.25
N ARG A 875 7.52 -1.73 42.89
CA ARG A 875 7.34 -2.45 44.16
C ARG A 875 6.86 -1.53 45.29
N ALA A 876 7.28 -0.26 45.31
CA ALA A 876 6.86 0.72 46.31
C ALA A 876 5.37 1.12 46.19
N VAL A 877 4.75 0.95 45.02
CA VAL A 877 3.31 1.24 44.77
C VAL A 877 2.45 -0.03 44.61
N GLY A 878 3.06 -1.22 44.69
CA GLY A 878 2.35 -2.50 44.55
C GLY A 878 2.02 -2.88 43.10
N GLU A 879 2.72 -2.30 42.13
CA GLU A 879 2.57 -2.65 40.71
C GLU A 879 3.52 -3.81 40.36
N PRO A 880 3.03 -4.90 39.74
CA PRO A 880 3.90 -5.97 39.25
C PRO A 880 4.73 -5.50 38.04
N THR A 881 5.92 -6.07 37.90
CA THR A 881 6.86 -5.75 36.82
C THR A 881 7.21 -6.97 36.00
N VAL A 882 7.22 -6.85 34.68
CA VAL A 882 7.79 -7.82 33.75
C VAL A 882 9.05 -7.20 33.14
N VAL A 883 10.20 -7.85 33.30
CA VAL A 883 11.49 -7.37 32.77
C VAL A 883 11.95 -8.34 31.69
N HIS A 884 11.78 -7.96 30.43
CA HIS A 884 12.29 -8.71 29.28
C HIS A 884 13.77 -8.34 29.08
N THR A 885 14.66 -9.27 29.43
CA THR A 885 16.09 -9.29 29.11
C THR A 885 16.37 -10.32 28.02
N VAL A 886 17.59 -10.37 27.46
CA VAL A 886 17.88 -11.12 26.24
C VAL A 886 19.14 -11.99 26.36
N TYR A 887 18.98 -13.30 26.17
CA TYR A 887 20.06 -14.29 26.16
C TYR A 887 20.65 -14.47 24.76
N GLY A 888 21.23 -13.38 24.25
CA GLY A 888 21.71 -13.30 22.86
C GLY A 888 20.77 -12.43 22.02
N THR A 889 21.18 -11.20 21.75
CA THR A 889 20.54 -10.32 20.77
C THR A 889 20.75 -10.86 19.34
N LYS A 890 20.29 -10.14 18.32
CA LYS A 890 20.63 -10.44 16.91
C LYS A 890 22.13 -10.57 16.65
N THR A 891 23.00 -9.87 17.38
CA THR A 891 24.47 -10.00 17.25
C THR A 891 25.06 -11.07 18.18
N ASN A 892 24.23 -11.78 18.93
CA ASN A 892 24.56 -12.71 20.02
C ASN A 892 25.19 -12.06 21.26
N LYS A 893 24.91 -10.78 21.53
CA LYS A 893 25.25 -10.16 22.82
C LYS A 893 24.27 -10.61 23.89
N ARG A 894 24.78 -10.99 25.06
CA ARG A 894 23.94 -11.35 26.22
C ARG A 894 23.79 -10.15 27.14
N GLU A 895 22.57 -9.79 27.47
CA GLU A 895 22.26 -8.85 28.55
C GLU A 895 22.53 -9.52 29.91
N PRO A 896 22.93 -8.75 30.95
CA PRO A 896 23.05 -9.30 32.30
C PRO A 896 21.67 -9.70 32.85
N PHE A 897 21.66 -10.69 33.75
CA PHE A 897 20.47 -10.95 34.55
C PHE A 897 20.25 -9.77 35.52
N PRO A 898 19.03 -9.21 35.64
CA PRO A 898 18.76 -8.07 36.51
C PRO A 898 18.73 -8.50 37.98
N GLU A 899 19.90 -8.48 38.62
CA GLU A 899 20.09 -8.82 40.03
C GLU A 899 19.30 -7.89 40.97
N GLY A 900 18.94 -8.40 42.15
CA GLY A 900 18.27 -7.60 43.19
C GLY A 900 16.80 -7.25 42.92
N THR A 901 16.23 -7.71 41.81
CA THR A 901 14.82 -7.52 41.44
C THR A 901 13.82 -8.27 42.32
N GLY A 902 14.27 -9.30 43.06
CA GLY A 902 13.39 -10.22 43.80
C GLY A 902 12.74 -11.29 42.91
N CYS A 903 13.18 -11.44 41.66
CA CYS A 903 12.85 -12.61 40.85
C CYS A 903 13.33 -13.88 41.57
N GLY A 904 12.51 -14.93 41.58
CA GLY A 904 12.74 -16.14 42.38
C GLY A 904 12.27 -16.07 43.84
N ASP A 905 11.77 -14.94 44.35
CA ASP A 905 11.07 -14.93 45.65
C ASP A 905 9.67 -15.56 45.52
N ALA A 906 9.23 -16.35 46.52
CA ALA A 906 7.93 -17.03 46.50
C ALA A 906 6.74 -16.06 46.32
N GLU A 907 6.83 -14.87 46.93
CA GLU A 907 5.84 -13.80 46.87
C GLU A 907 6.24 -12.68 45.87
N ALA A 908 7.14 -12.96 44.92
CA ALA A 908 7.61 -11.97 43.95
C ALA A 908 6.46 -11.39 43.10
N SER A 909 6.48 -10.07 42.93
CA SER A 909 5.68 -9.32 41.94
C SER A 909 6.49 -8.95 40.70
N THR A 910 7.75 -9.38 40.60
CA THR A 910 8.64 -9.11 39.47
C THR A 910 8.98 -10.41 38.74
N PHE A 911 8.71 -10.44 37.45
CA PHE A 911 8.95 -11.57 36.55
C PHE A 911 10.08 -11.18 35.58
N VAL A 912 11.20 -11.89 35.61
CA VAL A 912 12.24 -11.72 34.60
C VAL A 912 11.95 -12.68 33.47
N VAL A 913 11.72 -12.12 32.28
CA VAL A 913 11.56 -12.86 31.03
C VAL A 913 12.89 -12.79 30.29
N VAL A 914 13.38 -13.93 29.84
CA VAL A 914 14.65 -14.05 29.14
C VAL A 914 14.37 -14.50 27.72
N ASP A 915 14.49 -13.58 26.74
CA ASP A 915 14.46 -13.93 25.31
C ASP A 915 15.72 -14.71 24.96
N ALA A 916 15.59 -16.03 25.00
CA ALA A 916 16.63 -16.97 24.59
C ALA A 916 16.37 -17.50 23.17
N CYS A 917 15.49 -16.87 22.39
CA CYS A 917 15.06 -17.38 21.10
C CYS A 917 16.21 -17.51 20.09
N GLN A 918 17.38 -16.89 20.29
CA GLN A 918 18.56 -17.18 19.44
C GLN A 918 19.09 -18.60 19.58
N GLY A 919 18.71 -19.36 20.62
CA GLY A 919 19.05 -20.78 20.75
C GLY A 919 20.53 -21.08 20.99
N ARG A 920 21.29 -20.09 21.49
CA ARG A 920 22.76 -20.15 21.70
C ARG A 920 23.09 -20.24 23.20
N TYR A 921 22.46 -21.22 23.82
CA TYR A 921 22.57 -21.58 25.23
C TYR A 921 22.89 -23.06 25.36
N SER A 922 23.50 -23.43 26.47
CA SER A 922 23.61 -24.82 26.92
C SER A 922 22.50 -25.19 27.89
N ARG A 923 22.31 -26.49 28.09
CA ARG A 923 21.28 -27.01 29.02
C ARG A 923 21.54 -26.56 30.46
N ALA A 924 22.81 -26.45 30.85
CA ALA A 924 23.22 -25.90 32.14
C ALA A 924 22.84 -24.42 32.33
N GLU A 925 22.96 -23.58 31.30
CA GLU A 925 22.58 -22.15 31.36
C GLU A 925 21.05 -21.99 31.44
N ILE A 926 20.29 -22.83 30.75
CA ILE A 926 18.81 -22.87 30.87
C ILE A 926 18.39 -23.30 32.28
N ALA A 927 19.02 -24.34 32.84
CA ALA A 927 18.74 -24.79 34.20
C ALA A 927 19.06 -23.69 35.23
N GLU A 928 20.21 -23.01 35.13
CA GLU A 928 20.58 -21.90 36.02
C GLU A 928 19.53 -20.77 36.00
N LEU A 929 19.05 -20.38 34.80
CA LEU A 929 18.03 -19.34 34.67
C LEU A 929 16.69 -19.76 35.29
N LEU A 930 16.26 -21.02 35.12
CA LEU A 930 15.03 -21.54 35.74
C LEU A 930 15.14 -21.65 37.27
N ASP A 931 16.30 -22.07 37.79
CA ASP A 931 16.59 -22.11 39.23
C ASP A 931 16.56 -20.70 39.88
N ARG A 932 16.88 -19.66 39.10
CA ARG A 932 16.74 -18.24 39.48
C ARG A 932 15.31 -17.70 39.36
N GLY A 933 14.34 -18.55 39.01
CA GLY A 933 12.93 -18.18 38.84
C GLY A 933 12.64 -17.38 37.57
N ALA A 934 13.54 -17.39 36.59
CA ALA A 934 13.32 -16.73 35.29
C ALA A 934 12.30 -17.48 34.45
N VAL A 935 11.54 -16.74 33.65
CA VAL A 935 10.71 -17.28 32.56
C VAL A 935 11.53 -17.15 31.27
N ILE A 936 11.62 -18.19 30.44
CA ILE A 936 12.53 -18.20 29.28
C ILE A 936 11.73 -18.41 28.00
N THR A 937 11.87 -17.53 27.00
CA THR A 937 11.26 -17.71 25.68
C THR A 937 12.25 -18.33 24.69
N ILE A 938 11.78 -19.32 23.92
CA ILE A 938 12.57 -20.10 22.96
C ILE A 938 11.81 -20.27 21.64
N THR A 939 12.52 -20.67 20.58
CA THR A 939 11.91 -20.97 19.28
C THR A 939 12.67 -22.05 18.52
N GLY A 940 11.94 -22.91 17.81
CA GLY A 940 12.53 -23.89 16.90
C GLY A 940 13.09 -23.30 15.60
N SER A 941 12.76 -22.05 15.28
CA SER A 941 12.98 -21.47 13.95
C SER A 941 14.35 -20.83 13.71
N LYS A 942 15.17 -20.62 14.76
CA LYS A 942 16.48 -19.94 14.66
C LYS A 942 17.65 -20.93 14.66
N ALA A 943 18.34 -21.12 15.80
CA ALA A 943 19.49 -22.03 15.86
C ALA A 943 19.12 -23.48 15.57
N TRP A 944 17.92 -23.93 15.96
CA TRP A 944 17.47 -25.32 15.70
C TRP A 944 17.14 -25.56 14.21
N SER A 945 17.17 -24.53 13.37
CA SER A 945 16.95 -24.60 11.92
C SER A 945 15.63 -25.26 11.49
N GLY A 946 14.63 -25.26 12.36
CA GLY A 946 13.28 -25.73 12.05
C GLY A 946 12.48 -24.71 11.23
N PRO A 947 11.27 -25.11 10.78
CA PRO A 947 10.34 -24.24 10.08
C PRO A 947 10.04 -22.95 10.87
N PRO A 948 9.74 -21.85 10.16
CA PRO A 948 9.59 -20.55 10.80
C PRO A 948 8.28 -20.45 11.60
N PHE A 949 8.31 -19.64 12.67
CA PHE A 949 7.18 -19.42 13.57
C PHE A 949 6.77 -20.69 14.35
N SER A 950 7.67 -21.12 15.25
CA SER A 950 7.38 -22.07 16.33
C SER A 950 7.95 -21.53 17.64
N GLY A 951 7.10 -20.96 18.51
CA GLY A 951 7.50 -20.36 19.79
C GLY A 951 7.14 -21.24 20.98
N ALA A 952 7.89 -21.12 22.08
CA ALA A 952 7.53 -21.70 23.37
C ALA A 952 8.14 -20.91 24.54
N ILE A 953 7.52 -21.02 25.71
CA ILE A 953 7.95 -20.38 26.94
C ILE A 953 8.07 -21.40 28.06
N LEU A 954 9.23 -21.38 28.72
CA LEU A 954 9.61 -22.24 29.82
C LEU A 954 9.29 -21.52 31.12
N ILE A 955 8.45 -22.14 31.95
CA ILE A 955 7.94 -21.57 33.20
C ILE A 955 8.60 -22.36 34.36
N PRO A 956 9.29 -21.69 35.30
CA PRO A 956 10.03 -22.38 36.36
C PRO A 956 9.07 -23.04 37.37
N PRO A 957 9.48 -24.13 38.04
CA PRO A 957 8.60 -24.95 38.89
C PRO A 957 7.83 -24.15 39.95
N MET A 958 8.49 -23.15 40.57
CA MET A 958 7.87 -22.30 41.60
C MET A 958 6.76 -21.39 41.07
N LEU A 959 6.86 -20.95 39.81
CA LEU A 959 5.84 -20.14 39.17
C LEU A 959 4.70 -21.03 38.66
N MET A 960 5.02 -22.23 38.16
CA MET A 960 4.02 -23.26 37.86
C MET A 960 3.16 -23.60 39.09
N GLU A 961 3.76 -23.78 40.27
CA GLU A 961 3.01 -24.04 41.50
C GLU A 961 2.06 -22.88 41.87
N ARG A 962 2.46 -21.62 41.63
CA ARG A 962 1.57 -20.46 41.82
C ARG A 962 0.41 -20.46 40.81
N LEU A 963 0.68 -20.72 39.53
CA LEU A 963 -0.33 -20.74 38.48
C LEU A 963 -1.32 -21.90 38.63
N GLN A 964 -0.88 -23.06 39.12
CA GLN A 964 -1.71 -24.23 39.42
C GLN A 964 -2.78 -23.98 40.49
N ARG A 965 -2.59 -22.97 41.35
CA ARG A 965 -3.54 -22.60 42.42
C ARG A 965 -4.65 -21.65 41.94
N LEU A 966 -4.57 -21.14 40.71
CA LEU A 966 -5.57 -20.22 40.14
C LEU A 966 -6.81 -20.97 39.64
N THR A 967 -7.99 -20.37 39.76
CA THR A 967 -9.23 -20.89 39.15
C THR A 967 -9.50 -20.20 37.82
N ALA A 968 -10.28 -20.85 36.94
CA ALA A 968 -10.56 -20.32 35.60
C ALA A 968 -11.29 -18.96 35.63
N GLU A 969 -12.08 -18.69 36.67
CA GLU A 969 -12.81 -17.43 36.86
C GLU A 969 -11.91 -16.27 37.29
N ALA A 970 -10.76 -16.58 37.91
CA ALA A 970 -9.78 -15.58 38.35
C ALA A 970 -8.73 -15.26 37.27
N LEU A 971 -8.69 -16.02 36.16
CA LEU A 971 -7.73 -15.81 35.10
C LEU A 971 -8.11 -14.66 34.16
N TRP A 972 -7.18 -13.73 34.02
CA TRP A 972 -7.21 -12.72 32.98
C TRP A 972 -6.79 -13.34 31.64
N VAL A 973 -7.80 -13.74 30.85
CA VAL A 973 -7.65 -14.16 29.45
C VAL A 973 -8.71 -13.40 28.63
N PRO A 974 -8.34 -12.26 28.00
CA PRO A 974 -9.22 -11.50 27.12
C PRO A 974 -9.56 -12.28 25.85
N ASP A 975 -10.76 -12.07 25.29
CA ASP A 975 -11.25 -12.86 24.15
C ASP A 975 -10.36 -12.73 22.88
N MET A 976 -9.65 -11.62 22.69
CA MET A 976 -8.71 -11.46 21.56
C MET A 976 -7.52 -12.43 21.63
N VAL A 977 -7.18 -12.96 22.81
CA VAL A 977 -6.09 -13.92 22.99
C VAL A 977 -6.44 -15.27 22.36
N HIS A 978 -7.73 -15.57 22.17
CA HIS A 978 -8.22 -16.78 21.51
C HIS A 978 -7.81 -16.88 20.03
N HIS A 979 -7.44 -15.76 19.39
CA HIS A 979 -6.92 -15.77 18.02
C HIS A 979 -5.43 -16.19 17.94
N TYR A 980 -4.74 -16.34 19.09
CA TYR A 980 -3.32 -16.70 19.17
C TYR A 980 -3.09 -18.07 19.82
N PHE A 981 -3.86 -18.44 20.85
CA PHE A 981 -3.62 -19.64 21.64
C PHE A 981 -4.82 -20.58 21.69
N THR A 982 -4.55 -21.88 21.63
CA THR A 982 -5.50 -22.96 21.86
C THR A 982 -5.37 -23.52 23.28
N GLN A 983 -6.34 -24.32 23.73
CA GLN A 983 -6.18 -25.09 24.97
C GLN A 983 -4.96 -26.03 24.93
N ASP A 984 -4.56 -26.51 23.75
CA ASP A 984 -3.50 -27.52 23.60
C ASP A 984 -2.09 -26.92 23.55
N ASP A 985 -2.00 -25.59 23.43
CA ASP A 985 -0.76 -24.85 23.63
C ASP A 985 -0.30 -24.84 25.09
N PHE A 986 -1.24 -24.94 26.03
CA PHE A 986 -0.97 -24.95 27.46
C PHE A 986 -0.91 -26.39 28.00
N PRO A 987 0.02 -26.70 28.93
CA PRO A 987 0.21 -28.04 29.45
C PRO A 987 -1.00 -28.49 30.28
N ALA A 988 -1.26 -29.80 30.35
CA ALA A 988 -2.36 -30.35 31.13
C ALA A 988 -2.32 -29.96 32.63
N SER A 989 -1.15 -29.59 33.14
CA SER A 989 -0.92 -29.07 34.49
C SER A 989 -1.43 -27.63 34.73
N LEU A 990 -1.92 -26.91 33.72
CA LEU A 990 -2.57 -25.60 33.85
C LEU A 990 -4.07 -25.65 33.43
N PRO A 991 -4.92 -26.44 34.11
CA PRO A 991 -6.30 -26.69 33.70
C PRO A 991 -7.16 -25.42 33.64
N ALA A 992 -6.87 -24.42 34.49
CA ALA A 992 -7.58 -23.15 34.50
C ALA A 992 -7.35 -22.35 33.20
N PHE A 993 -6.11 -22.29 32.68
CA PHE A 993 -5.80 -21.63 31.40
C PHE A 993 -6.45 -22.38 30.24
N ARG A 994 -6.32 -23.71 30.21
CA ARG A 994 -6.95 -24.56 29.19
C ARG A 994 -8.47 -24.35 29.12
N ALA A 995 -9.15 -24.24 30.26
CA ALA A 995 -10.59 -24.01 30.35
C ALA A 995 -11.05 -22.62 29.87
N ARG A 996 -10.13 -21.66 29.70
CA ARG A 996 -10.40 -20.31 29.18
C ARG A 996 -10.10 -20.17 27.68
N LEU A 997 -9.40 -21.11 27.07
CA LEU A 997 -8.92 -21.05 25.68
C LEU A 997 -9.77 -21.91 24.73
N PRO A 998 -9.80 -21.61 23.43
CA PRO A 998 -10.60 -22.38 22.47
C PRO A 998 -10.09 -23.82 22.29
N ALA A 999 -11.02 -24.75 22.16
CA ALA A 999 -10.78 -26.16 21.80
C ALA A 999 -10.55 -26.33 20.28
N LEU A 1000 -9.65 -25.52 19.72
CA LEU A 1000 -9.14 -25.61 18.36
C LEU A 1000 -7.79 -26.34 18.35
N GLN A 1001 -7.36 -26.82 17.19
CA GLN A 1001 -6.08 -27.54 17.02
C GLN A 1001 -5.14 -26.78 16.09
N ASN A 1002 -4.04 -26.24 16.61
CA ASN A 1002 -2.99 -25.66 15.75
C ASN A 1002 -2.06 -26.76 15.21
N ARG A 1003 -2.56 -27.52 14.23
CA ARG A 1003 -1.83 -28.65 13.62
C ARG A 1003 -0.55 -28.21 12.88
N GLY A 1004 -0.55 -27.01 12.30
CA GLY A 1004 0.64 -26.41 11.69
C GLY A 1004 1.74 -26.17 12.72
N LEU A 1005 1.43 -25.54 13.87
CA LEU A 1005 2.39 -25.35 14.95
C LEU A 1005 2.96 -26.67 15.48
N ALA A 1006 2.14 -27.71 15.64
CA ALA A 1006 2.60 -29.04 16.03
C ALA A 1006 3.61 -29.61 15.02
N MET A 1007 3.32 -29.52 13.72
CA MET A 1007 4.21 -29.98 12.65
C MET A 1007 5.53 -29.19 12.62
N ARG A 1008 5.47 -27.86 12.77
CA ARG A 1008 6.66 -27.00 12.82
C ARG A 1008 7.55 -27.32 14.02
N TRP A 1009 6.96 -27.62 15.17
CA TRP A 1009 7.71 -28.07 16.35
C TRP A 1009 8.37 -29.45 16.15
N ILE A 1010 7.66 -30.44 15.60
CA ILE A 1010 8.23 -31.77 15.31
C ILE A 1010 9.44 -31.66 14.37
N ALA A 1011 9.33 -30.85 13.31
CA ALA A 1011 10.42 -30.62 12.37
C ALA A 1011 11.63 -29.91 13.01
N ALA A 1012 11.42 -28.95 13.92
CA ALA A 1012 12.49 -28.27 14.65
C ALA A 1012 13.17 -29.17 15.69
N LEU A 1013 12.40 -30.01 16.38
CA LEU A 1013 12.91 -30.93 17.41
C LEU A 1013 13.81 -32.01 16.81
N ALA A 1014 13.56 -32.46 15.58
CA ALA A 1014 14.41 -33.43 14.88
C ALA A 1014 15.88 -32.97 14.75
N GLU A 1015 16.12 -31.71 14.35
CA GLU A 1015 17.48 -31.17 14.24
C GLU A 1015 18.08 -30.85 15.62
N PHE A 1016 17.28 -30.46 16.60
CA PHE A 1016 17.74 -30.22 17.97
C PHE A 1016 18.18 -31.53 18.66
N GLU A 1017 17.37 -32.60 18.57
CA GLU A 1017 17.71 -33.92 19.09
C GLU A 1017 18.97 -34.48 18.41
N ALA A 1018 19.06 -34.42 17.07
CA ALA A 1018 20.25 -34.86 16.34
C ALA A 1018 21.53 -34.06 16.71
N TYR A 1019 21.41 -32.74 16.95
CA TYR A 1019 22.50 -31.90 17.44
C TYR A 1019 22.97 -32.32 18.84
N LEU A 1020 22.05 -32.67 19.75
CA LEU A 1020 22.40 -33.19 21.08
C LEU A 1020 23.09 -34.56 21.00
N GLU A 1021 22.59 -35.46 20.14
CA GLU A 1021 23.19 -36.78 19.92
C GLU A 1021 24.61 -36.71 19.36
N ALA A 1022 24.88 -35.75 18.46
CA ALA A 1022 26.22 -35.46 17.94
C ALA A 1022 27.16 -34.80 18.98
N GLY A 1023 26.68 -34.53 20.20
CA GLY A 1023 27.45 -33.88 21.26
C GLY A 1023 27.59 -32.37 21.06
N GLY A 1024 26.64 -31.73 20.38
CA GLY A 1024 26.67 -30.30 20.06
C GLY A 1024 26.63 -29.35 21.25
N ASP A 1025 26.14 -29.80 22.41
CA ASP A 1025 26.15 -29.06 23.70
C ASP A 1025 27.41 -29.34 24.55
N SER A 1026 28.45 -29.94 23.94
CA SER A 1026 29.71 -30.23 24.63
C SER A 1026 30.72 -29.08 24.55
N ASP A 1027 31.66 -29.03 25.50
CA ASP A 1027 32.82 -28.14 25.41
C ASP A 1027 33.66 -28.40 24.15
N GLN A 1028 33.65 -29.63 23.61
CA GLN A 1028 34.32 -29.93 22.35
C GLN A 1028 33.64 -29.22 21.17
N ALA A 1029 32.32 -29.14 21.13
CA ALA A 1029 31.59 -28.39 20.11
C ALA A 1029 31.91 -26.89 20.19
N ARG A 1030 31.99 -26.32 21.40
CA ARG A 1030 32.43 -24.92 21.62
C ARG A 1030 33.83 -24.66 21.06
N VAL A 1031 34.77 -25.59 21.25
CA VAL A 1031 36.11 -25.51 20.63
C VAL A 1031 36.02 -25.56 19.10
N ARG A 1032 35.19 -26.43 18.52
CA ARG A 1032 35.01 -26.50 17.05
C ARG A 1032 34.38 -25.23 16.46
N VAL A 1033 33.45 -24.60 17.16
CA VAL A 1033 32.86 -23.31 16.78
C VAL A 1033 33.91 -22.21 16.83
N ALA A 1034 34.78 -22.19 17.86
CA ALA A 1034 35.90 -21.26 17.92
C ALA A 1034 36.93 -21.49 16.78
N ASP A 1035 37.32 -22.74 16.52
CA ASP A 1035 38.20 -23.13 15.39
C ASP A 1035 37.63 -22.66 14.04
N TRP A 1036 36.30 -22.78 13.85
CA TRP A 1036 35.60 -22.29 12.67
C TRP A 1036 35.62 -20.76 12.57
N ALA A 1037 35.33 -20.08 13.68
CA ALA A 1037 35.25 -18.61 13.71
C ALA A 1037 36.62 -17.95 13.42
N GLU A 1038 37.71 -18.51 13.95
CA GLU A 1038 39.08 -18.09 13.63
C GLU A 1038 39.40 -18.31 12.14
N ALA A 1039 39.02 -19.46 11.59
CA ALA A 1039 39.26 -19.79 10.18
C ALA A 1039 38.47 -18.90 9.20
N VAL A 1040 37.18 -18.62 9.47
CA VAL A 1040 36.38 -17.72 8.63
C VAL A 1040 36.79 -16.25 8.80
N THR A 1041 37.21 -15.83 10.00
CA THR A 1041 37.82 -14.49 10.19
C THR A 1041 39.07 -14.34 9.33
N THR A 1042 39.94 -15.36 9.33
CA THR A 1042 41.15 -15.40 8.50
C THR A 1042 40.83 -15.35 6.99
N GLU A 1043 39.78 -16.07 6.55
CA GLU A 1043 39.30 -16.05 5.16
C GLU A 1043 38.82 -14.64 4.74
N ILE A 1044 38.03 -13.97 5.59
CA ILE A 1044 37.55 -12.61 5.35
C ILE A 1044 38.72 -11.64 5.17
N GLU A 1045 39.69 -11.66 6.09
CA GLU A 1045 40.84 -10.74 6.08
C GLU A 1045 41.77 -10.95 4.87
N GLN A 1046 41.89 -12.18 4.37
CA GLN A 1046 42.79 -12.52 3.26
C GLN A 1046 42.16 -12.39 1.88
N ASN A 1047 40.88 -12.77 1.73
CA ASN A 1047 40.28 -13.04 0.42
C ASN A 1047 39.08 -12.14 0.05
N HIS A 1048 38.53 -11.35 0.99
CA HIS A 1048 37.26 -10.61 0.80
C HIS A 1048 37.40 -9.09 1.05
N PRO A 1049 37.95 -8.32 0.10
CA PRO A 1049 38.33 -6.93 0.35
C PRO A 1049 37.15 -5.96 0.63
N GLN A 1050 35.92 -6.30 0.22
CA GLN A 1050 34.69 -5.54 0.54
C GLN A 1050 34.05 -5.93 1.89
N VAL A 1051 34.59 -6.93 2.62
CA VAL A 1051 33.99 -7.43 3.87
C VAL A 1051 34.95 -7.20 5.03
N ARG A 1052 34.41 -6.81 6.18
CA ARG A 1052 35.17 -6.63 7.43
C ARG A 1052 34.45 -7.35 8.56
N VAL A 1053 35.22 -8.04 9.41
CA VAL A 1053 34.68 -8.54 10.68
C VAL A 1053 34.42 -7.35 11.60
N PHE A 1054 33.19 -7.26 12.12
CA PHE A 1054 32.77 -6.23 13.07
C PHE A 1054 32.86 -6.75 14.51
N GLU A 1055 32.17 -7.87 14.80
CA GLU A 1055 32.18 -8.54 16.10
C GLU A 1055 32.04 -10.06 15.89
N VAL A 1056 32.83 -10.88 16.59
CA VAL A 1056 32.66 -12.34 16.64
C VAL A 1056 32.12 -12.72 18.00
N ASN A 1057 30.89 -13.23 18.04
CA ASN A 1057 30.16 -13.55 19.26
C ASN A 1057 29.71 -15.02 19.22
N ASP A 1058 30.60 -15.92 19.66
CA ASP A 1058 30.41 -17.37 19.64
C ASP A 1058 30.09 -17.88 18.21
N SER A 1059 28.93 -18.50 17.99
CA SER A 1059 28.49 -19.09 16.73
C SER A 1059 27.96 -18.07 15.71
N ILE A 1060 28.20 -16.77 15.92
CA ILE A 1060 27.86 -15.68 14.98
C ILE A 1060 29.09 -14.81 14.68
N ILE A 1061 29.39 -14.67 13.39
CA ILE A 1061 30.33 -13.69 12.85
C ILE A 1061 29.51 -12.54 12.28
N ASN A 1062 29.59 -11.38 12.93
CA ASN A 1062 28.97 -10.13 12.47
C ASN A 1062 29.93 -9.45 11.50
N ILE A 1063 29.49 -9.21 10.26
CA ILE A 1063 30.30 -8.62 9.19
C ILE A 1063 29.72 -7.28 8.74
N ARG A 1064 30.59 -6.28 8.64
CA ARG A 1064 30.31 -5.03 7.91
C ARG A 1064 30.66 -5.25 6.45
N VAL A 1065 29.84 -4.70 5.56
CA VAL A 1065 30.09 -4.72 4.12
C VAL A 1065 30.34 -3.29 3.67
N ASP A 1066 31.45 -3.10 2.96
CA ASP A 1066 31.88 -1.82 2.42
C ASP A 1066 31.66 -1.81 0.90
N SER A 1067 31.29 -0.67 0.35
CA SER A 1067 31.07 -0.44 -1.08
C SER A 1067 32.36 -0.57 -1.91
N ALA A 1068 32.24 -0.45 -3.23
CA ALA A 1068 33.40 -0.33 -4.13
C ALA A 1068 34.32 0.87 -3.81
N THR A 1069 33.79 1.94 -3.19
CA THR A 1069 34.56 3.12 -2.75
C THR A 1069 35.18 2.95 -1.35
N GLY A 1070 34.84 1.88 -0.63
CA GLY A 1070 35.31 1.61 0.74
C GLY A 1070 34.47 2.26 1.84
N GLU A 1071 33.29 2.79 1.50
CA GLU A 1071 32.33 3.36 2.44
C GLU A 1071 31.40 2.25 2.97
N PRO A 1072 31.07 2.24 4.27
CA PRO A 1072 30.25 1.17 4.84
C PRO A 1072 28.80 1.27 4.35
N LEU A 1073 28.17 0.12 4.05
CA LEU A 1073 26.81 0.11 3.54
C LEU A 1073 25.76 0.32 4.66
N ALA A 1074 24.81 1.21 4.38
CA ALA A 1074 23.67 1.46 5.25
C ALA A 1074 22.62 0.33 5.14
N VAL A 1075 21.70 0.26 6.11
CA VAL A 1075 20.67 -0.81 6.17
C VAL A 1075 19.81 -0.94 4.91
N PRO A 1076 19.37 0.14 4.21
CA PRO A 1076 18.65 0.00 2.95
C PRO A 1076 19.45 -0.75 1.88
N GLN A 1077 20.70 -0.36 1.65
CA GLN A 1077 21.60 -1.00 0.70
C GLN A 1077 21.86 -2.47 1.08
N LEU A 1078 22.04 -2.75 2.36
CA LEU A 1078 22.20 -4.13 2.85
C LEU A 1078 20.93 -4.98 2.67
N ARG A 1079 19.72 -4.39 2.62
CA ARG A 1079 18.50 -5.14 2.25
C ARG A 1079 18.51 -5.50 0.76
N ASN A 1080 19.03 -4.62 -0.10
CA ASN A 1080 19.21 -4.91 -1.52
C ASN A 1080 20.26 -6.02 -1.71
N VAL A 1081 21.41 -5.94 -1.02
CA VAL A 1081 22.40 -7.04 -0.95
C VAL A 1081 21.74 -8.34 -0.50
N TYR A 1082 20.98 -8.30 0.60
CA TYR A 1082 20.28 -9.48 1.15
C TYR A 1082 19.34 -10.13 0.13
N ALA A 1083 18.51 -9.36 -0.57
CA ALA A 1083 17.62 -9.87 -1.61
C ALA A 1083 18.41 -10.55 -2.75
N LEU A 1084 19.48 -9.92 -3.24
CA LEU A 1084 20.35 -10.45 -4.30
C LEU A 1084 21.05 -11.76 -3.91
N LEU A 1085 21.37 -11.99 -2.63
CA LEU A 1085 21.95 -13.25 -2.18
C LEU A 1085 20.99 -14.44 -2.43
N THR A 1086 19.67 -14.22 -2.33
CA THR A 1086 18.63 -15.26 -2.40
C THR A 1086 18.26 -15.73 -3.82
N GLN A 1087 18.97 -15.27 -4.86
CA GLN A 1087 18.69 -15.55 -6.27
C GLN A 1087 19.96 -15.71 -7.11
N ASP A 1088 19.86 -16.31 -8.29
CA ASP A 1088 20.94 -16.30 -9.30
C ASP A 1088 21.09 -14.86 -9.85
N ILE A 1089 22.29 -14.28 -9.72
CA ILE A 1089 22.60 -12.92 -10.19
C ILE A 1089 23.53 -12.90 -11.41
N THR A 1090 23.83 -14.06 -12.01
CA THR A 1090 24.77 -14.19 -13.13
C THR A 1090 24.34 -13.35 -14.35
N SER A 1091 23.04 -13.32 -14.64
CA SER A 1091 22.45 -12.50 -15.71
C SER A 1091 22.59 -11.00 -15.41
N MET A 1092 22.32 -10.57 -14.18
CA MET A 1092 22.42 -9.18 -13.73
C MET A 1092 23.87 -8.67 -13.84
N LEU A 1093 24.82 -9.47 -13.35
CA LEU A 1093 26.24 -9.19 -13.45
C LEU A 1093 26.72 -9.13 -14.91
N SER A 1094 26.21 -9.99 -15.79
CA SER A 1094 26.49 -9.93 -17.22
C SER A 1094 25.95 -8.66 -17.89
N VAL A 1095 24.81 -8.12 -17.45
CA VAL A 1095 24.22 -6.89 -18.02
C VAL A 1095 25.06 -5.66 -17.68
N VAL A 1096 25.62 -5.59 -16.46
CA VAL A 1096 26.52 -4.51 -16.04
C VAL A 1096 27.96 -4.68 -16.55
N GLY A 1097 28.23 -5.66 -17.41
CA GLY A 1097 29.55 -5.90 -18.00
C GLY A 1097 30.59 -6.49 -17.03
N ALA A 1098 30.16 -7.11 -15.93
CA ALA A 1098 31.07 -7.74 -14.98
C ALA A 1098 31.83 -8.90 -15.65
N THR A 1099 33.16 -8.84 -15.59
CA THR A 1099 34.01 -9.97 -16.01
C THR A 1099 34.26 -10.85 -14.78
N LEU A 1100 33.67 -12.03 -14.76
CA LEU A 1100 33.72 -12.96 -13.63
C LEU A 1100 34.81 -14.03 -13.84
N THR A 1101 35.55 -14.34 -12.78
CA THR A 1101 36.29 -15.61 -12.69
C THR A 1101 35.33 -16.80 -12.56
N GLU A 1102 35.83 -18.02 -12.81
CA GLU A 1102 35.05 -19.26 -12.65
C GLU A 1102 34.41 -19.38 -11.25
N GLN A 1103 35.16 -18.99 -10.21
CA GLN A 1103 34.70 -18.97 -8.82
C GLN A 1103 33.70 -17.83 -8.51
N GLU A 1104 33.83 -16.67 -9.16
CA GLU A 1104 32.82 -15.60 -9.04
C GLU A 1104 31.51 -15.96 -9.77
N ALA A 1105 31.58 -16.69 -10.88
CA ALA A 1105 30.41 -17.19 -11.60
C ALA A 1105 29.65 -18.27 -10.81
N GLU A 1106 30.37 -19.22 -10.20
CA GLU A 1106 29.80 -20.21 -9.26
C GLU A 1106 29.10 -19.51 -8.08
N ALA A 1107 29.75 -18.52 -7.46
CA ALA A 1107 29.18 -17.75 -6.36
C ALA A 1107 27.98 -16.88 -6.80
N ALA A 1108 27.97 -16.34 -8.02
CA ALA A 1108 26.85 -15.57 -8.57
C ALA A 1108 25.58 -16.43 -8.77
N GLN A 1109 25.76 -17.67 -9.25
CA GLN A 1109 24.67 -18.62 -9.47
C GLN A 1109 24.09 -19.18 -8.17
N THR A 1110 24.96 -19.41 -7.17
CA THR A 1110 24.59 -20.08 -5.91
C THR A 1110 23.61 -19.26 -5.08
N VAL A 1111 22.48 -19.85 -4.67
CA VAL A 1111 21.53 -19.22 -3.75
C VAL A 1111 22.09 -19.27 -2.32
N CYS A 1112 22.21 -18.11 -1.67
CA CYS A 1112 22.71 -17.99 -0.31
C CYS A 1112 21.60 -17.47 0.63
N LEU A 1113 21.27 -18.23 1.66
CA LEU A 1113 20.24 -17.90 2.65
C LEU A 1113 20.89 -17.69 4.01
N ILE A 1114 20.83 -16.45 4.51
CA ILE A 1114 21.48 -16.02 5.75
C ILE A 1114 20.52 -15.14 6.58
N GLY A 1115 20.99 -14.59 7.71
CA GLY A 1115 20.21 -13.66 8.52
C GLY A 1115 20.03 -12.29 7.87
N GLN A 1116 18.84 -11.68 8.01
CA GLN A 1116 18.57 -10.30 7.58
C GLN A 1116 19.57 -9.28 8.18
N PRO A 1117 19.81 -8.12 7.51
CA PRO A 1117 20.66 -7.06 8.04
C PRO A 1117 20.22 -6.51 9.40
N VAL A 1118 21.17 -6.02 10.19
CA VAL A 1118 20.92 -5.37 11.49
C VAL A 1118 21.45 -3.93 11.44
N LYS A 1119 20.67 -2.96 11.93
CA LYS A 1119 21.13 -1.57 12.14
C LYS A 1119 22.05 -1.55 13.36
N ILE A 1120 23.25 -1.01 13.24
CA ILE A 1120 24.16 -0.78 14.38
C ILE A 1120 24.12 0.69 14.80
N CYS A 1121 24.24 1.59 13.82
CA CYS A 1121 24.04 3.03 13.98
C CYS A 1121 23.37 3.59 12.72
N GLU A 1122 23.37 4.91 12.52
CA GLU A 1122 22.86 5.52 11.29
C GLU A 1122 23.78 5.32 10.08
N GLU A 1123 25.09 5.33 10.32
CA GLU A 1123 26.12 5.25 9.28
C GLU A 1123 26.20 3.86 8.62
N PHE A 1124 25.97 2.78 9.38
CA PHE A 1124 26.11 1.42 8.85
C PHE A 1124 25.23 0.36 9.50
N GLY A 1125 25.00 -0.71 8.75
CA GLY A 1125 24.49 -1.98 9.26
C GLY A 1125 25.48 -3.12 9.10
N ILE A 1126 25.07 -4.31 9.54
CA ILE A 1126 25.84 -5.54 9.41
C ILE A 1126 25.01 -6.68 8.79
N ILE A 1127 25.71 -7.64 8.20
CA ILE A 1127 25.22 -8.97 7.85
C ILE A 1127 25.82 -9.99 8.84
N ARG A 1128 25.25 -11.19 8.96
CA ARG A 1128 25.67 -12.21 9.92
C ARG A 1128 25.80 -13.57 9.27
N LEU A 1129 26.94 -14.21 9.48
CA LEU A 1129 27.12 -15.66 9.26
C LEU A 1129 26.95 -16.33 10.62
N ALA A 1130 25.98 -17.24 10.71
CA ALA A 1130 25.56 -17.83 11.97
C ALA A 1130 25.35 -19.33 11.82
N LEU A 1131 25.99 -20.13 12.68
CA LEU A 1131 25.82 -21.57 12.69
C LEU A 1131 24.54 -21.96 13.43
N GLY A 1132 23.80 -22.93 12.90
CA GLY A 1132 22.71 -23.63 13.60
C GLY A 1132 23.11 -25.02 14.07
N CYS A 1133 22.16 -25.72 14.69
CA CYS A 1133 22.26 -27.12 15.09
C CYS A 1133 22.76 -28.05 13.96
N PRO A 1134 22.30 -27.95 12.69
CA PRO A 1134 22.81 -28.79 11.60
C PRO A 1134 24.28 -28.48 11.26
N ASP A 1135 24.68 -27.21 11.29
CA ASP A 1135 26.06 -26.81 10.99
C ASP A 1135 27.04 -27.28 12.08
N ILE A 1136 26.65 -27.14 13.36
CA ILE A 1136 27.47 -27.58 14.50
C ILE A 1136 27.54 -29.12 14.53
N ARG A 1137 26.45 -29.81 14.18
CA ARG A 1137 26.43 -31.27 13.99
C ARG A 1137 27.43 -31.70 12.91
N MET A 1138 27.44 -31.05 11.75
CA MET A 1138 28.44 -31.29 10.69
C MET A 1138 29.89 -31.09 11.19
N LEU A 1139 30.16 -30.02 11.96
CA LEU A 1139 31.50 -29.79 12.55
C LEU A 1139 31.93 -30.89 13.53
N MET A 1140 30.98 -31.53 14.21
CA MET A 1140 31.23 -32.64 15.13
C MET A 1140 31.39 -33.98 14.39
N GLU A 1141 30.59 -34.24 13.36
CA GLU A 1141 30.61 -35.47 12.55
C GLU A 1141 31.86 -35.55 11.66
N ASP A 1142 32.17 -34.50 10.88
CA ASP A 1142 33.32 -34.48 9.93
C ASP A 1142 34.69 -34.32 10.64
N MET A 1143 34.69 -33.94 11.92
CA MET A 1143 35.89 -33.72 12.74
C MET A 1143 36.88 -32.70 12.15
N CYS A 1144 36.43 -31.85 11.22
CA CYS A 1144 37.24 -30.92 10.42
C CYS A 1144 36.43 -29.67 10.08
N THR A 1145 36.99 -28.47 10.26
CA THR A 1145 36.30 -27.20 9.96
C THR A 1145 36.26 -26.83 8.48
N ARG A 1146 37.04 -27.50 7.62
CA ARG A 1146 37.19 -27.15 6.20
C ARG A 1146 35.88 -27.13 5.39
N PRO A 1147 34.93 -28.07 5.55
CA PRO A 1147 33.66 -28.04 4.80
C PRO A 1147 32.83 -26.80 5.13
N ALA A 1148 32.72 -26.45 6.42
CA ALA A 1148 32.03 -25.24 6.86
C ALA A 1148 32.68 -23.98 6.28
N VAL A 1149 34.01 -23.82 6.44
CA VAL A 1149 34.77 -22.67 5.91
C VAL A 1149 34.64 -22.53 4.39
N HIS A 1150 34.54 -23.65 3.65
CA HIS A 1150 34.32 -23.62 2.20
C HIS A 1150 32.93 -23.05 1.83
N ILE A 1151 31.89 -23.45 2.55
CA ILE A 1151 30.53 -22.88 2.39
C ILE A 1151 30.55 -21.37 2.70
N ASP A 1152 31.17 -20.96 3.81
CA ASP A 1152 31.26 -19.56 4.20
C ASP A 1152 32.07 -18.73 3.19
N SER A 1153 33.17 -19.26 2.64
CA SER A 1153 33.96 -18.63 1.56
C SER A 1153 33.13 -18.34 0.32
N GLN A 1154 32.24 -19.25 -0.10
CA GLN A 1154 31.35 -19.02 -1.25
C GLN A 1154 30.29 -17.94 -0.95
N ILE A 1155 29.68 -17.96 0.26
CA ILE A 1155 28.74 -16.91 0.69
C ILE A 1155 29.44 -15.54 0.72
N LEU A 1156 30.63 -15.47 1.33
CA LEU A 1156 31.45 -14.26 1.40
C LEU A 1156 31.87 -13.78 0.01
N ARG A 1157 32.21 -14.69 -0.93
CA ARG A 1157 32.52 -14.34 -2.32
C ARG A 1157 31.34 -13.68 -3.00
N LYS A 1158 30.12 -14.22 -2.81
CA LYS A 1158 28.90 -13.59 -3.34
C LYS A 1158 28.62 -12.22 -2.73
N ILE A 1159 28.77 -12.07 -1.40
CA ILE A 1159 28.64 -10.77 -0.72
C ILE A 1159 29.65 -9.76 -1.27
N SER A 1160 30.93 -10.13 -1.36
CA SER A 1160 31.98 -9.29 -1.95
C SER A 1160 31.68 -8.89 -3.39
N LEU A 1161 31.16 -9.82 -4.20
CA LEU A 1161 30.82 -9.60 -5.60
C LEU A 1161 29.66 -8.62 -5.76
N VAL A 1162 28.59 -8.77 -4.97
CA VAL A 1162 27.45 -7.83 -4.96
C VAL A 1162 27.89 -6.44 -4.48
N ALA A 1163 28.70 -6.35 -3.42
CA ALA A 1163 29.21 -5.08 -2.91
C ALA A 1163 30.17 -4.38 -3.88
N LYS A 1164 31.00 -5.14 -4.60
CA LYS A 1164 31.92 -4.67 -5.64
C LYS A 1164 31.21 -4.03 -6.83
N TYR A 1165 30.03 -4.52 -7.21
CA TYR A 1165 29.19 -3.97 -8.28
C TYR A 1165 27.96 -3.22 -7.76
N SER A 1166 28.04 -2.70 -6.52
CA SER A 1166 26.89 -2.08 -5.85
C SER A 1166 26.32 -0.86 -6.59
N VAL A 1167 27.20 -0.04 -7.16
CA VAL A 1167 26.80 1.15 -7.93
C VAL A 1167 26.16 0.75 -9.25
N GLU A 1168 26.74 -0.21 -9.97
CA GLU A 1168 26.25 -0.67 -11.27
C GLU A 1168 24.96 -1.49 -11.17
N LEU A 1169 24.75 -2.19 -10.04
CA LEU A 1169 23.51 -2.90 -9.72
C LEU A 1169 22.42 -1.98 -9.12
N GLY A 1170 22.74 -0.72 -8.81
CA GLY A 1170 21.79 0.27 -8.27
C GLY A 1170 21.35 0.00 -6.81
N LEU A 1171 22.28 -0.38 -5.93
CA LEU A 1171 22.02 -0.78 -4.53
C LEU A 1171 21.86 0.38 -3.52
#